data_AF-A0A078B9S2-F1
#
_entry.id   AF-A0A078B9S2-F1
#
_cell.length_a   1.000
_cell.length_b   1.000
_cell.length_c   1.000
_cell.angle_alpha   90.00
_cell.angle_beta   90.00
_cell.angle_gamma   90.00
#
_symmetry.space_group_name_H-M   'P 1'
#
loop_
_entity.id
_entity.type
_entity.pdbx_description
1 polymer ?
#
loop_
_entity_poly.entity_id
_entity_poly.type
_entity_poly.pdbx_seq_one_letter_code
_entity_poly.pdbx_strand_id
1 'polypeptide(L)'
;MKRFFWLSFTLLAMEINCIIGSSIFHPVSVMKMAFLGLKQNNQEIQELKETPCSVSFNKMLQNSTQKELLQIWICSGKSFDDLGNYEQCEYEPTLKYALMTLRSETGTRIITQMGLCVPAECTAEDLQSLDKIIKKTYVASGWIENPTSPHYSFTSQEYRDLYQDLARPGFIITVLLILLLIGLSIFGSFVERTQIGDKKQNQNSMVEAIESEDFNQVSLEYKKEKWAIFIYSFSVTRNFKEIFFRPSKSIKDKKFQVFNGIRVFMMTWIILGHCYFVGSVFGITNYKLKQAILDKFLGQIIVSSDMAVSFFYFQSSFICMFSLIKRFQRDCQQNFDTNRETAIQLSDEQQQNIPKLNIKTLIKLIFARWLRLSFPTYLLVLFTAFLFKQLGTGPAFPYIQKHNMQDGLDNYWWTFLVFIQNLYPWTDSTGMYWYFFLANDLQFYIFVLIPSVYMYQKKNMRKVVMVYLVLLVLLTCFFRLSITIDQGYSSIIIIEHNVMFNDLLKRPWSNVGFYACGIITCIFYYEYSLAISNRSLRKRSSYIFMDYIGKTRSRSLKTQFTGGFLMFFVVFIRYSSFGMNEPSAENTDYGRWPIILNAFFNAFAHYLFIFSVILIILPIFIGKLSVIRDIFGADFFRPLSRISFSVYQISGLSLFLLFFSQDQHVYYDNQSMIFIFFALVLNIYLISFFVAIFFEYPFRTLSSLLLQPSIKIIRLKSDLAKELDIDGQYTETEESQMGQSQSRHSSGEQFKDRDNFSVNSDSNKDSLNSKLNQDELFQKAKLKLRVNDYKNKRLTKINEIDELSNYDYSPTPQHNSVIRKDD
;
A
#
# COMPACT_ATOMS: atom_id res chain seq x y z
N MET A 1 28.39 18.40 -63.00
CA MET A 1 27.79 17.06 -62.81
C MET A 1 28.76 16.00 -62.25
N LYS A 2 29.91 15.70 -62.87
CA LYS A 2 30.85 14.68 -62.34
C LYS A 2 31.41 14.95 -60.92
N ARG A 3 31.61 16.22 -60.53
CA ARG A 3 32.02 16.60 -59.16
C ARG A 3 30.90 16.47 -58.11
N PHE A 4 29.64 16.56 -58.51
CA PHE A 4 28.48 16.39 -57.62
C PHE A 4 28.25 14.90 -57.31
N PHE A 5 28.44 14.04 -58.31
CA PHE A 5 28.39 12.59 -58.16
C PHE A 5 29.51 12.06 -57.24
N TRP A 6 30.73 12.62 -57.36
CA TRP A 6 31.84 12.25 -56.47
C TRP A 6 31.62 12.71 -55.03
N LEU A 7 31.04 13.90 -54.81
CA LEU A 7 30.71 14.37 -53.46
C LEU A 7 29.63 13.52 -52.79
N SER A 8 28.58 13.12 -53.53
CA SER A 8 27.55 12.21 -53.04
C SER A 8 28.10 10.81 -52.76
N PHE A 9 29.04 10.31 -53.55
CA PHE A 9 29.67 9.01 -53.31
C PHE A 9 30.64 9.04 -52.12
N THR A 10 31.33 10.17 -51.88
CA THR A 10 32.16 10.35 -50.68
C THR A 10 31.33 10.61 -49.42
N LEU A 11 30.17 11.27 -49.52
CA LEU A 11 29.23 11.41 -48.41
C LEU A 11 28.57 10.06 -48.07
N LEU A 12 28.20 9.26 -49.08
CA LEU A 12 27.72 7.90 -48.90
C LEU A 12 28.82 6.98 -48.35
N ALA A 13 30.09 7.14 -48.78
CA ALA A 13 31.22 6.39 -48.26
C ALA A 13 31.66 6.85 -46.86
N MET A 14 31.43 8.10 -46.48
CA MET A 14 31.61 8.60 -45.11
C MET A 14 30.47 8.15 -44.20
N GLU A 15 29.22 8.10 -44.68
CA GLU A 15 28.11 7.44 -43.97
C GLU A 15 28.38 5.94 -43.85
N ILE A 16 28.89 5.27 -44.88
CA ILE A 16 29.26 3.85 -44.83
C ILE A 16 30.46 3.62 -43.90
N ASN A 17 31.47 4.50 -43.84
CA ASN A 17 32.58 4.36 -42.89
C ASN A 17 32.21 4.73 -41.45
N CYS A 18 31.26 5.65 -41.25
CA CYS A 18 30.66 5.91 -39.94
C CYS A 18 29.75 4.76 -39.49
N ILE A 19 29.05 4.14 -40.45
CA ILE A 19 28.34 2.88 -40.29
C ILE A 19 29.33 1.75 -40.01
N ILE A 20 30.54 1.72 -40.60
CA ILE A 20 31.55 0.66 -40.40
C ILE A 20 32.14 0.68 -38.99
N GLY A 21 32.29 1.87 -38.38
CA GLY A 21 32.59 1.99 -36.95
C GLY A 21 31.51 1.38 -36.04
N SER A 22 30.25 1.39 -36.49
CA SER A 22 29.10 0.75 -35.80
C SER A 22 28.74 -0.66 -36.32
N SER A 23 29.22 -1.09 -37.49
CA SER A 23 28.79 -2.31 -38.18
C SER A 23 29.65 -3.51 -37.85
N ILE A 24 30.78 -3.31 -37.17
CA ILE A 24 31.53 -4.40 -36.52
C ILE A 24 30.69 -5.02 -35.39
N PHE A 25 29.69 -4.29 -34.86
CA PHE A 25 28.90 -4.65 -33.69
C PHE A 25 27.46 -5.10 -33.98
N HIS A 26 27.02 -5.11 -35.25
CA HIS A 26 25.69 -5.58 -35.61
C HIS A 26 25.56 -7.10 -35.34
N PRO A 27 24.47 -7.61 -34.73
CA PRO A 27 24.33 -9.03 -34.43
C PRO A 27 24.40 -9.90 -35.68
N VAL A 28 23.93 -9.40 -36.81
CA VAL A 28 24.09 -10.09 -38.11
C VAL A 28 25.54 -10.09 -38.60
N SER A 29 26.34 -9.06 -38.31
CA SER A 29 27.78 -9.09 -38.59
C SER A 29 28.50 -10.08 -37.67
N VAL A 30 28.07 -10.19 -36.41
CA VAL A 30 28.57 -11.16 -35.43
C VAL A 30 28.16 -12.59 -35.81
N MET A 31 26.90 -12.83 -36.17
CA MET A 31 26.40 -14.10 -36.71
C MET A 31 27.11 -14.44 -38.01
N LYS A 32 27.31 -13.48 -38.90
CA LYS A 32 28.07 -13.66 -40.13
C LYS A 32 29.52 -14.05 -39.82
N MET A 33 30.19 -13.39 -38.87
CA MET A 33 31.56 -13.75 -38.45
C MET A 33 31.63 -15.12 -37.77
N ALA A 34 30.64 -15.47 -36.96
CA ALA A 34 30.55 -16.74 -36.25
C ALA A 34 30.23 -17.92 -37.17
N PHE A 35 29.22 -17.77 -38.04
CA PHE A 35 28.74 -18.84 -38.91
C PHE A 35 29.55 -18.98 -40.22
N LEU A 36 30.16 -17.92 -40.74
CA LEU A 36 31.04 -18.03 -41.92
C LEU A 36 32.48 -18.41 -41.57
N GLY A 37 32.87 -18.45 -40.29
CA GLY A 37 34.24 -18.75 -39.89
C GLY A 37 35.25 -17.97 -40.72
N LEU A 38 35.27 -16.63 -40.63
CA LEU A 38 36.30 -15.86 -41.31
C LEU A 38 37.67 -16.30 -40.77
N LYS A 39 38.36 -17.10 -41.57
CA LYS A 39 39.80 -17.37 -41.52
C LYS A 39 40.54 -16.03 -41.53
N GLN A 40 40.68 -15.39 -40.38
CA GLN A 40 41.72 -14.39 -40.15
C GLN A 40 42.56 -14.86 -38.98
N ASN A 41 43.67 -15.49 -39.36
CA ASN A 41 44.89 -15.77 -38.61
C ASN A 41 44.77 -16.36 -37.20
N ASN A 42 45.22 -17.62 -37.13
CA ASN A 42 45.80 -18.33 -35.98
C ASN A 42 44.86 -18.76 -34.82
N GLN A 43 44.46 -20.03 -34.93
CA GLN A 43 44.54 -21.08 -33.89
C GLN A 43 43.58 -21.13 -32.68
N GLU A 44 42.52 -20.32 -32.54
CA GLU A 44 41.58 -20.48 -31.41
C GLU A 44 40.07 -20.32 -31.69
N ILE A 45 39.58 -20.86 -32.81
CA ILE A 45 38.15 -21.14 -32.99
C ILE A 45 38.03 -22.61 -33.44
N GLN A 46 37.72 -23.49 -32.49
CA GLN A 46 37.36 -24.88 -32.75
C GLN A 46 36.24 -24.94 -33.78
N GLU A 47 36.29 -25.94 -34.65
CA GLU A 47 35.27 -26.32 -35.63
C GLU A 47 33.85 -26.10 -35.06
N LEU A 48 33.12 -25.10 -35.58
CA LEU A 48 31.69 -25.02 -35.32
C LEU A 48 31.05 -26.28 -35.94
N LYS A 49 30.42 -27.11 -35.11
CA LYS A 49 29.57 -28.21 -35.57
C LYS A 49 28.63 -27.69 -36.66
N GLU A 50 28.50 -28.43 -37.77
CA GLU A 50 27.44 -28.19 -38.76
C GLU A 50 26.09 -28.46 -38.09
N THR A 51 25.47 -27.41 -37.56
CA THR A 51 24.12 -27.48 -37.00
C THR A 51 23.08 -27.11 -38.05
N PRO A 52 21.83 -27.58 -37.93
CA PRO A 52 20.75 -27.19 -38.85
C PRO A 52 20.60 -25.67 -38.99
N CYS A 53 20.82 -24.93 -37.91
CA CYS A 53 20.89 -23.48 -37.88
C CYS A 53 21.97 -22.92 -38.82
N SER A 54 23.20 -23.40 -38.69
CA SER A 54 24.34 -22.94 -39.51
C SER A 54 24.17 -23.26 -41.00
N VAL A 55 23.58 -24.41 -41.32
CA VAL A 55 23.28 -24.83 -42.70
C VAL A 55 22.18 -23.94 -43.30
N SER A 56 21.10 -23.69 -42.54
CA SER A 56 20.00 -22.81 -42.95
C SER A 56 20.51 -21.38 -43.19
N PHE A 57 21.31 -20.86 -42.27
CA PHE A 57 21.93 -19.54 -42.38
C PHE A 57 22.89 -19.43 -43.58
N ASN A 58 23.76 -20.44 -43.78
CA ASN A 58 24.66 -20.49 -44.94
C ASN A 58 23.90 -20.61 -46.26
N LYS A 59 22.78 -21.33 -46.29
CA LYS A 59 21.89 -21.41 -47.45
C LYS A 59 21.27 -20.04 -47.76
N MET A 60 20.82 -19.30 -46.75
CA MET A 60 20.31 -17.93 -46.91
C MET A 60 21.40 -16.94 -47.37
N LEU A 61 22.67 -17.17 -47.01
CA LEU A 61 23.79 -16.37 -47.48
C LEU A 61 24.19 -16.67 -48.94
N GLN A 62 24.05 -17.93 -49.36
CA GLN A 62 24.45 -18.40 -50.70
C GLN A 62 23.34 -18.24 -51.75
N ASN A 63 22.07 -18.41 -51.37
CA ASN A 63 20.94 -18.15 -52.25
C ASN A 63 20.58 -16.65 -52.27
N SER A 64 20.08 -16.19 -53.41
CA SER A 64 19.61 -14.83 -53.64
C SER A 64 18.33 -14.45 -52.86
N THR A 65 18.04 -15.04 -51.70
CA THR A 65 16.98 -14.56 -50.79
C THR A 65 17.49 -13.37 -49.97
N GLN A 66 17.93 -12.32 -50.67
CA GLN A 66 18.32 -11.03 -50.07
C GLN A 66 17.23 -10.50 -49.13
N LYS A 67 15.96 -10.82 -49.41
CA LYS A 67 14.81 -10.44 -48.58
C LYS A 67 14.89 -11.02 -47.16
N GLU A 68 15.17 -12.30 -46.99
CA GLU A 68 15.20 -12.96 -45.67
C GLU A 68 16.41 -12.52 -44.86
N LEU A 69 17.59 -12.43 -45.50
CA LEU A 69 18.79 -11.91 -44.87
C LEU A 69 18.62 -10.44 -44.43
N LEU A 70 17.97 -9.64 -45.27
CA LEU A 70 17.63 -8.25 -44.97
C LEU A 70 16.60 -8.18 -43.82
N GLN A 71 15.63 -9.09 -43.76
CA GLN A 71 14.67 -9.17 -42.66
C GLN A 71 15.35 -9.54 -41.35
N ILE A 72 16.24 -10.53 -41.34
CA ILE A 72 17.08 -10.86 -40.18
C ILE A 72 17.85 -9.60 -39.70
N TRP A 73 18.40 -8.83 -40.64
CA TRP A 73 19.15 -7.60 -40.34
C TRP A 73 18.28 -6.46 -39.80
N ILE A 74 17.11 -6.22 -40.40
CA ILE A 74 16.21 -5.14 -40.00
C ILE A 74 15.50 -5.44 -38.68
N CYS A 75 15.13 -6.70 -38.45
CA CYS A 75 14.30 -7.10 -37.30
C CYS A 75 15.13 -7.42 -36.06
N SER A 76 16.42 -7.74 -36.18
CA SER A 76 17.29 -7.89 -35.01
C SER A 76 17.60 -6.52 -34.38
N GLY A 77 17.80 -6.51 -33.06
CA GLY A 77 18.23 -5.32 -32.33
C GLY A 77 19.57 -4.79 -32.84
N LYS A 78 19.73 -3.48 -32.91
CA LYS A 78 20.92 -2.82 -33.46
C LYS A 78 21.92 -2.41 -32.39
N SER A 79 21.46 -2.30 -31.15
CA SER A 79 22.28 -1.96 -29.99
C SER A 79 21.92 -2.81 -28.77
N PHE A 80 22.69 -2.65 -27.71
CA PHE A 80 22.37 -3.24 -26.41
C PHE A 80 21.08 -2.63 -25.84
N ASP A 81 20.22 -3.45 -25.22
CA ASP A 81 18.84 -3.10 -24.81
C ASP A 81 17.91 -2.71 -25.97
N ASP A 82 18.29 -3.05 -27.21
CA ASP A 82 17.38 -3.00 -28.36
C ASP A 82 16.75 -4.38 -28.56
N LEU A 83 15.43 -4.45 -28.36
CA LEU A 83 14.67 -5.69 -28.52
C LEU A 83 14.41 -5.99 -30.00
N GLY A 84 14.70 -5.08 -30.93
CA GLY A 84 14.44 -5.31 -32.35
C GLY A 84 12.95 -5.50 -32.66
N ASN A 85 12.60 -5.64 -33.94
CA ASN A 85 11.19 -5.80 -34.32
C ASN A 85 10.74 -7.26 -34.19
N TYR A 86 10.31 -7.63 -32.97
CA TYR A 86 9.75 -8.95 -32.65
C TYR A 86 8.62 -9.37 -33.60
N GLU A 87 7.60 -8.53 -33.75
CA GLU A 87 6.42 -8.86 -34.55
C GLU A 87 6.76 -9.10 -36.02
N GLN A 88 7.64 -8.28 -36.59
CA GLN A 88 8.05 -8.42 -37.98
C GLN A 88 8.94 -9.66 -38.21
N CYS A 89 9.73 -10.06 -37.23
CA CYS A 89 10.52 -11.29 -37.31
C CYS A 89 9.62 -12.54 -37.32
N GLU A 90 8.63 -12.59 -36.43
CA GLU A 90 7.70 -13.73 -36.31
C GLU A 90 6.67 -13.83 -37.44
N TYR A 91 6.48 -12.75 -38.21
CA TYR A 91 5.58 -12.76 -39.37
C TYR A 91 6.07 -13.66 -40.51
N GLU A 92 7.38 -13.85 -40.64
CA GLU A 92 7.97 -14.67 -41.70
C GLU A 92 8.20 -16.11 -41.21
N PRO A 93 7.60 -17.13 -41.88
CA PRO A 93 7.58 -18.51 -41.36
C PRO A 93 8.95 -19.21 -41.39
N THR A 94 9.92 -18.66 -42.12
CA THR A 94 11.30 -19.18 -42.19
C THR A 94 12.18 -18.64 -41.05
N LEU A 95 11.67 -17.70 -40.25
CA LEU A 95 12.38 -17.02 -39.18
C LEU A 95 11.71 -17.26 -37.82
N LYS A 96 12.44 -16.97 -36.76
CA LYS A 96 11.94 -16.92 -35.39
C LYS A 96 12.73 -15.93 -34.56
N TYR A 97 12.09 -15.39 -33.53
CA TYR A 97 12.67 -14.43 -32.62
C TYR A 97 13.28 -15.13 -31.39
N ALA A 98 14.53 -14.76 -31.08
CA ALA A 98 15.24 -15.15 -29.89
C ALA A 98 15.59 -13.91 -29.05
N LEU A 99 15.15 -13.90 -27.79
CA LEU A 99 15.58 -12.91 -26.82
C LEU A 99 16.87 -13.39 -26.16
N MET A 100 17.96 -12.67 -26.39
CA MET A 100 19.20 -12.87 -25.66
C MET A 100 19.17 -12.02 -24.39
N THR A 101 19.35 -12.65 -23.23
CA THR A 101 19.53 -11.96 -21.95
C THR A 101 20.92 -12.25 -21.40
N LEU A 102 21.69 -11.19 -21.18
CA LEU A 102 23.01 -11.25 -20.54
C LEU A 102 22.90 -10.73 -19.11
N ARG A 103 23.54 -11.43 -18.16
CA ARG A 103 23.65 -10.95 -16.78
C ARG A 103 25.09 -10.66 -16.41
N SER A 104 25.29 -9.78 -15.45
CA SER A 104 26.60 -9.51 -14.83
C SER A 104 26.68 -10.20 -13.47
N GLU A 105 27.81 -10.82 -13.16
CA GLU A 105 28.09 -11.32 -11.81
C GLU A 105 28.54 -10.18 -10.86
N THR A 106 29.20 -9.17 -11.41
CA THR A 106 29.77 -8.02 -10.70
C THR A 106 29.70 -6.81 -11.59
N GLY A 107 28.95 -5.77 -11.20
CA GLY A 107 28.82 -4.55 -11.99
C GLY A 107 27.54 -3.76 -11.72
N THR A 108 27.50 -2.53 -12.23
CA THR A 108 26.41 -1.57 -12.06
C THR A 108 25.20 -1.84 -12.96
N ARG A 109 25.38 -2.58 -14.06
CA ARG A 109 24.30 -3.01 -14.97
C ARG A 109 24.18 -4.52 -14.94
N ILE A 110 23.15 -5.02 -14.25
CA ILE A 110 23.03 -6.45 -13.93
C ILE A 110 22.40 -7.24 -15.07
N ILE A 111 21.55 -6.62 -15.90
CA ILE A 111 20.83 -7.29 -16.98
C ILE A 111 20.89 -6.43 -18.24
N THR A 112 21.13 -7.04 -19.38
CA THR A 112 20.98 -6.41 -20.70
C THR A 112 20.30 -7.40 -21.63
N GLN A 113 19.35 -6.90 -22.42
CA GLN A 113 18.58 -7.72 -23.34
C GLN A 113 18.82 -7.29 -24.78
N MET A 114 18.66 -8.22 -25.71
CA MET A 114 18.78 -7.95 -27.12
C MET A 114 17.94 -8.93 -27.92
N GLY A 115 17.18 -8.42 -28.88
CA GLY A 115 16.42 -9.27 -29.79
C GLY A 115 17.24 -9.73 -30.99
N LEU A 116 17.15 -11.02 -31.31
CA LEU A 116 17.81 -11.64 -32.45
C LEU A 116 16.76 -12.31 -33.32
N CYS A 117 16.74 -11.96 -34.60
CA CYS A 117 15.93 -12.67 -35.59
C CYS A 117 16.79 -13.75 -36.25
N VAL A 118 16.40 -15.02 -36.12
CA VAL A 118 17.21 -16.18 -36.55
C VAL A 118 16.38 -17.13 -37.40
N PRO A 119 17.02 -18.00 -38.22
CA PRO A 119 16.30 -19.05 -38.93
C PRO A 119 15.47 -19.94 -37.99
N ALA A 120 14.32 -20.41 -38.47
CA ALA A 120 13.36 -21.20 -37.69
C ALA A 120 13.96 -22.49 -37.10
N GLU A 121 15.04 -23.03 -37.69
CA GLU A 121 15.71 -24.25 -37.22
C GLU A 121 16.60 -24.02 -35.98
N CYS A 122 16.96 -22.79 -35.62
CA CYS A 122 18.01 -22.52 -34.62
C CYS A 122 17.64 -22.83 -33.17
N THR A 123 18.30 -23.75 -32.50
CA THR A 123 18.07 -24.03 -31.08
C THR A 123 18.86 -23.09 -30.17
N ALA A 124 18.55 -23.07 -28.87
CA ALA A 124 19.32 -22.29 -27.90
C ALA A 124 20.79 -22.75 -27.83
N GLU A 125 21.05 -24.05 -28.02
CA GLU A 125 22.40 -24.63 -28.08
C GLU A 125 23.18 -24.13 -29.31
N ASP A 126 22.52 -23.97 -30.45
CA ASP A 126 23.15 -23.44 -31.66
C ASP A 126 23.66 -22.01 -31.46
N LEU A 127 22.93 -21.20 -30.69
CA LEU A 127 23.27 -19.81 -30.39
C LEU A 127 24.39 -19.66 -29.36
N GLN A 128 24.66 -20.68 -28.53
CA GLN A 128 25.79 -20.65 -27.58
C GLN A 128 27.15 -20.51 -28.28
N SER A 129 27.23 -20.88 -29.56
CA SER A 129 28.42 -20.63 -30.38
C SER A 129 28.77 -19.15 -30.50
N LEU A 130 27.79 -18.25 -30.32
CA LEU A 130 27.97 -16.80 -30.34
C LEU A 130 28.51 -16.24 -29.02
N ASP A 131 28.41 -17.00 -27.91
CA ASP A 131 28.67 -16.51 -26.56
C ASP A 131 30.08 -15.93 -26.40
N LYS A 132 31.10 -16.60 -26.96
CA LYS A 132 32.50 -16.15 -26.86
C LYS A 132 32.70 -14.79 -27.53
N ILE A 133 32.06 -14.56 -28.68
CA ILE A 133 32.16 -13.30 -29.41
C ILE A 133 31.36 -12.23 -28.66
N ILE A 134 30.12 -12.54 -28.29
CA ILE A 134 29.24 -11.61 -27.57
C ILE A 134 29.87 -11.16 -26.26
N LYS A 135 30.33 -12.06 -25.40
CA LYS A 135 31.02 -11.69 -24.15
C LYS A 135 32.22 -10.77 -24.38
N LYS A 136 33.09 -11.11 -25.34
CA LYS A 136 34.26 -10.27 -25.67
C LYS A 136 33.83 -8.88 -26.13
N THR A 137 32.80 -8.79 -26.97
CA THR A 137 32.25 -7.53 -27.48
C THR A 137 31.66 -6.68 -26.34
N TYR A 138 30.95 -7.29 -25.41
CA TYR A 138 30.33 -6.62 -24.26
C TYR A 138 31.37 -6.06 -23.27
N VAL A 139 32.44 -6.83 -23.00
CA VAL A 139 33.57 -6.38 -22.17
C VAL A 139 34.35 -5.28 -22.90
N ALA A 140 34.70 -5.47 -24.17
CA ALA A 140 35.48 -4.50 -24.95
C ALA A 140 34.76 -3.16 -25.14
N SER A 141 33.43 -3.16 -25.17
CA SER A 141 32.62 -1.95 -25.30
C SER A 141 32.36 -1.26 -23.96
N GLY A 142 32.73 -1.87 -22.83
CA GLY A 142 32.51 -1.33 -21.48
C GLY A 142 31.04 -1.25 -21.08
N TRP A 143 30.16 -2.07 -21.69
CA TRP A 143 28.71 -2.04 -21.41
C TRP A 143 28.31 -2.89 -20.21
N ILE A 144 29.08 -3.93 -19.92
CA ILE A 144 28.88 -4.82 -18.78
C ILE A 144 30.23 -5.30 -18.26
N GLU A 145 30.38 -5.33 -16.94
CA GLU A 145 31.52 -5.94 -16.28
C GLU A 145 31.22 -7.41 -16.01
N ASN A 146 32.23 -8.29 -16.21
CA ASN A 146 32.15 -9.72 -15.91
C ASN A 146 30.82 -10.41 -16.29
N PRO A 147 30.50 -10.49 -17.59
CA PRO A 147 29.25 -11.09 -18.04
C PRO A 147 29.19 -12.61 -17.86
N THR A 148 28.07 -13.11 -17.34
CA THR A 148 27.71 -14.53 -17.35
C THR A 148 27.51 -15.04 -18.78
N SER A 149 27.34 -16.35 -18.99
CA SER A 149 26.83 -16.86 -20.27
C SER A 149 25.49 -16.19 -20.63
N PRO A 150 25.31 -15.74 -21.90
CA PRO A 150 24.02 -15.32 -22.39
C PRO A 150 22.99 -16.44 -22.26
N HIS A 151 21.77 -16.08 -21.89
CA HIS A 151 20.62 -16.96 -21.91
C HIS A 151 19.75 -16.59 -23.12
N TYR A 152 19.50 -17.55 -24.00
CA TYR A 152 18.62 -17.36 -25.15
C TYR A 152 17.25 -17.97 -24.85
N SER A 153 16.20 -17.17 -24.97
CA SER A 153 14.82 -17.66 -24.91
C SER A 153 14.06 -17.37 -26.21
N PHE A 154 13.11 -18.24 -26.54
CA PHE A 154 12.25 -18.07 -27.71
C PHE A 154 10.88 -17.58 -27.25
N THR A 155 10.65 -16.28 -27.38
CA THR A 155 9.46 -15.57 -26.88
C THR A 155 8.14 -16.27 -27.29
N SER A 156 7.99 -16.64 -28.56
CA SER A 156 6.76 -17.29 -29.04
C SER A 156 6.54 -18.68 -28.44
N GLN A 157 7.61 -19.40 -28.08
CA GLN A 157 7.50 -20.67 -27.36
C GLN A 157 7.10 -20.42 -25.90
N GLU A 158 7.71 -19.45 -25.23
CA GLU A 158 7.37 -19.10 -23.86
C GLU A 158 5.91 -18.64 -23.72
N TYR A 159 5.41 -17.88 -24.70
CA TYR A 159 3.99 -17.54 -24.75
C TYR A 159 3.10 -18.76 -24.91
N ARG A 160 3.45 -19.73 -25.77
CA ARG A 160 2.70 -20.98 -25.87
C ARG A 160 2.67 -21.74 -24.56
N ASP A 161 3.79 -21.81 -23.84
CA ASP A 161 3.86 -22.45 -22.52
C ASP A 161 2.98 -21.71 -21.50
N LEU A 162 2.98 -20.37 -21.51
CA LEU A 162 2.10 -19.53 -20.69
C LEU A 162 0.62 -19.69 -21.05
N TYR A 163 0.27 -19.93 -22.31
CA TYR A 163 -1.11 -20.16 -22.74
C TYR A 163 -1.58 -21.59 -22.43
N GLN A 164 -0.69 -22.58 -22.45
CA GLN A 164 -1.02 -23.93 -21.99
C GLN A 164 -1.37 -23.95 -20.48
N ASP A 165 -0.85 -22.99 -19.71
CA ASP A 165 -1.22 -22.81 -18.31
C ASP A 165 -2.69 -22.40 -18.07
N LEU A 166 -3.46 -21.97 -19.10
CA LEU A 166 -4.90 -21.67 -18.96
C LEU A 166 -5.72 -22.89 -18.49
N ALA A 167 -5.26 -24.10 -18.83
CA ALA A 167 -5.93 -25.34 -18.44
C ALA A 167 -5.60 -25.77 -17.00
N ARG A 168 -4.70 -25.07 -16.28
CA ARG A 168 -4.37 -25.42 -14.90
C ARG A 168 -5.58 -25.15 -13.99
N PRO A 169 -5.87 -26.05 -13.03
CA PRO A 169 -6.99 -25.87 -12.10
C PRO A 169 -6.89 -24.57 -11.30
N GLY A 170 -5.68 -24.08 -11.01
CA GLY A 170 -5.45 -22.81 -10.33
C GLY A 170 -6.02 -21.58 -11.07
N PHE A 171 -5.92 -21.55 -12.40
CA PHE A 171 -6.51 -20.48 -13.21
C PHE A 171 -8.03 -20.48 -13.09
N ILE A 172 -8.66 -21.64 -13.32
CA ILE A 172 -10.12 -21.81 -13.26
C ILE A 172 -10.64 -21.44 -11.86
N ILE A 173 -9.99 -21.94 -10.79
CA ILE A 173 -10.37 -21.63 -9.40
C ILE A 173 -10.27 -20.12 -9.13
N THR A 174 -9.21 -19.46 -9.59
CA THR A 174 -9.02 -18.02 -9.37
C THR A 174 -10.08 -17.20 -10.11
N VAL A 175 -10.40 -17.55 -11.35
CA VAL A 175 -11.48 -16.90 -12.12
C VAL A 175 -12.83 -17.11 -11.43
N LEU A 176 -13.16 -18.34 -11.05
CA LEU A 176 -14.40 -18.65 -10.33
C LEU A 176 -14.50 -17.90 -9.01
N LEU A 177 -13.39 -17.76 -8.26
CA LEU A 177 -13.34 -17.00 -7.02
C LEU A 177 -13.63 -15.51 -7.26
N ILE A 178 -13.02 -14.91 -8.28
CA ILE A 178 -13.26 -13.50 -8.64
C ILE A 178 -14.72 -13.30 -9.08
N LEU A 179 -15.23 -14.19 -9.95
CA LEU A 179 -16.64 -14.15 -10.38
C LEU A 179 -17.60 -14.32 -9.22
N LEU A 180 -17.30 -15.20 -8.25
CA LEU A 180 -18.07 -15.37 -7.03
C LEU A 180 -18.10 -14.07 -6.20
N LEU A 181 -16.97 -13.40 -6.04
CA LEU A 181 -16.88 -12.14 -5.28
C LEU A 181 -17.64 -11.00 -5.97
N ILE A 182 -17.57 -10.92 -7.30
CA ILE A 182 -18.36 -9.98 -8.10
C ILE A 182 -19.86 -10.31 -7.96
N GLY A 183 -20.23 -11.58 -8.06
CA GLY A 183 -21.60 -12.06 -7.86
C GLY A 183 -22.14 -11.73 -6.47
N LEU A 184 -21.34 -11.93 -5.42
CA LEU A 184 -21.66 -11.52 -4.05
C LEU A 184 -21.82 -10.01 -3.92
N SER A 185 -21.07 -9.23 -4.69
CA SER A 185 -21.17 -7.76 -4.68
C SER A 185 -22.45 -7.25 -5.35
N ILE A 186 -22.86 -7.89 -6.45
CA ILE A 186 -24.14 -7.65 -7.11
C ILE A 186 -25.28 -8.06 -6.17
N PHE A 187 -25.21 -9.26 -5.59
CA PHE A 187 -26.23 -9.75 -4.67
C PHE A 187 -26.30 -8.92 -3.38
N GLY A 188 -25.17 -8.45 -2.85
CA GLY A 188 -25.10 -7.51 -1.74
C GLY A 188 -25.80 -6.18 -2.03
N SER A 189 -25.64 -5.66 -3.26
CA SER A 189 -26.31 -4.44 -3.71
C SER A 189 -27.82 -4.65 -3.88
N PHE A 190 -28.24 -5.85 -4.30
CA PHE A 190 -29.64 -6.24 -4.38
C PHE A 190 -30.28 -6.41 -3.00
N VAL A 191 -29.59 -7.08 -2.07
CA VAL A 191 -30.00 -7.20 -0.67
C VAL A 191 -30.13 -5.81 -0.05
N GLU A 192 -29.21 -4.87 -0.26
CA GLU A 192 -29.34 -3.50 0.26
C GLU A 192 -30.66 -2.82 -0.15
N ARG A 193 -31.12 -3.02 -1.39
CA ARG A 193 -32.32 -2.37 -1.94
C ARG A 193 -33.62 -3.11 -1.64
N THR A 194 -33.55 -4.37 -1.21
CA THR A 194 -34.73 -5.22 -0.96
C THR A 194 -34.91 -5.52 0.52
N GLN A 195 -36.12 -5.95 0.90
CA GLN A 195 -36.44 -6.47 2.24
C GLN A 195 -35.94 -7.91 2.46
N ILE A 196 -35.18 -8.46 1.49
CA ILE A 196 -34.65 -9.81 1.59
C ILE A 196 -33.65 -9.88 2.73
N GLY A 197 -33.87 -10.86 3.61
CA GLY A 197 -33.05 -11.08 4.80
C GLY A 197 -33.35 -10.13 5.96
N ASP A 198 -34.43 -9.35 5.90
CA ASP A 198 -34.95 -8.65 7.08
C ASP A 198 -35.50 -9.68 8.08
N LYS A 199 -35.15 -9.52 9.35
CA LYS A 199 -35.72 -10.27 10.47
C LYS A 199 -37.22 -10.01 10.49
N LYS A 200 -38.01 -11.06 10.65
CA LYS A 200 -39.46 -10.94 10.91
C LYS A 200 -39.65 -9.99 12.11
N GLN A 201 -40.43 -8.92 11.91
CA GLN A 201 -40.67 -7.88 12.93
C GLN A 201 -41.20 -8.51 14.22
N ASN A 202 -40.39 -8.53 15.29
CA ASN A 202 -40.88 -8.58 16.66
C ASN A 202 -40.94 -7.16 17.20
N GLN A 203 -42.01 -6.83 17.95
CA GLN A 203 -42.32 -5.50 18.49
C GLN A 203 -41.16 -4.83 19.25
N ASN A 204 -40.24 -5.61 19.80
CA ASN A 204 -39.04 -5.14 20.52
C ASN A 204 -38.04 -4.39 19.60
N SER A 205 -38.11 -4.57 18.28
CA SER A 205 -37.18 -3.98 17.33
C SER A 205 -37.44 -2.49 17.02
N MET A 206 -38.66 -2.01 17.29
CA MET A 206 -39.08 -0.64 16.96
C MET A 206 -38.75 0.35 18.08
N VAL A 207 -38.78 -0.11 19.33
CA VAL A 207 -38.39 0.67 20.52
C VAL A 207 -36.87 0.93 20.51
N GLU A 208 -36.07 -0.10 20.19
CA GLU A 208 -34.61 0.01 20.07
C GLU A 208 -34.12 0.92 18.93
N ALA A 209 -34.95 1.20 17.92
CA ALA A 209 -34.61 2.11 16.82
C ALA A 209 -34.85 3.60 17.14
N ILE A 210 -35.64 3.89 18.19
CA ILE A 210 -36.02 5.25 18.57
C ILE A 210 -34.98 5.87 19.53
N GLU A 211 -34.24 5.07 20.30
CA GLU A 211 -33.33 5.53 21.36
C GLU A 211 -31.89 5.83 20.92
N SER A 212 -31.52 5.51 19.68
CA SER A 212 -30.18 5.84 19.16
C SER A 212 -30.15 7.25 18.55
N GLU A 213 -29.47 8.19 19.19
CA GLU A 213 -29.26 9.58 18.73
C GLU A 213 -28.40 9.74 17.44
N ASP A 214 -28.32 8.73 16.56
CA ASP A 214 -27.61 8.78 15.27
C ASP A 214 -28.51 8.24 14.14
N PHE A 215 -29.45 9.08 13.69
CA PHE A 215 -30.45 8.78 12.64
C PHE A 215 -29.87 8.29 11.29
N ASN A 216 -28.56 8.45 11.05
CA ASN A 216 -27.93 8.06 9.79
C ASN A 216 -27.19 6.70 9.82
N GLN A 217 -27.08 6.04 10.97
CA GLN A 217 -26.39 4.73 11.08
C GLN A 217 -27.24 3.62 11.70
N VAL A 218 -28.37 3.94 12.33
CA VAL A 218 -29.28 2.91 12.83
C VAL A 218 -30.25 2.50 11.73
N SER A 219 -30.04 1.31 11.18
CA SER A 219 -31.07 0.24 11.25
C SER A 219 -30.85 -0.93 10.29
N LEU A 220 -29.90 -0.95 9.35
CA LEU A 220 -29.75 -2.09 8.43
C LEU A 220 -29.11 -3.33 9.07
N GLU A 221 -28.05 -3.18 9.87
CA GLU A 221 -27.42 -4.30 10.60
C GLU A 221 -28.34 -4.89 11.67
N TYR A 222 -29.28 -4.10 12.18
CA TYR A 222 -30.23 -4.54 13.18
C TYR A 222 -31.47 -5.21 12.56
N LYS A 223 -31.92 -4.68 11.41
CA LYS A 223 -33.03 -5.22 10.63
C LYS A 223 -32.71 -6.56 9.98
N LYS A 224 -31.44 -6.87 9.66
CA LYS A 224 -31.10 -8.05 8.83
C LYS A 224 -30.58 -9.27 9.60
N GLU A 225 -30.82 -10.46 9.05
CA GLU A 225 -30.27 -11.73 9.53
C GLU A 225 -28.75 -11.83 9.29
N LYS A 226 -28.05 -12.71 10.02
CA LYS A 226 -26.58 -12.80 9.98
C LYS A 226 -26.03 -13.09 8.57
N TRP A 227 -26.68 -13.96 7.79
CA TRP A 227 -26.28 -14.26 6.42
C TRP A 227 -26.50 -13.04 5.49
N ALA A 228 -27.58 -12.29 5.70
CA ALA A 228 -27.87 -11.09 4.94
C ALA A 228 -26.89 -9.95 5.25
N ILE A 229 -26.42 -9.85 6.50
CA ILE A 229 -25.34 -8.93 6.91
C ILE A 229 -24.00 -9.31 6.26
N PHE A 230 -23.70 -10.60 6.18
CA PHE A 230 -22.50 -11.09 5.48
C PHE A 230 -22.51 -10.63 4.01
N ILE A 231 -23.61 -10.87 3.31
CA ILE A 231 -23.76 -10.52 1.89
C ILE A 231 -23.82 -9.00 1.69
N TYR A 232 -24.48 -8.27 2.59
CA TYR A 232 -24.51 -6.80 2.60
C TYR A 232 -23.12 -6.17 2.74
N SER A 233 -22.17 -6.86 3.37
CA SER A 233 -20.77 -6.38 3.46
C SER A 233 -20.12 -6.22 2.08
N PHE A 234 -20.57 -6.99 1.08
CA PHE A 234 -20.12 -6.92 -0.31
C PHE A 234 -20.86 -5.86 -1.15
N SER A 235 -21.87 -5.17 -0.62
CA SER A 235 -22.62 -4.17 -1.39
C SER A 235 -21.71 -3.05 -1.94
N VAL A 236 -21.79 -2.84 -3.26
CA VAL A 236 -21.02 -1.82 -3.98
C VAL A 236 -21.44 -0.43 -3.56
N THR A 237 -22.74 -0.16 -3.45
CA THR A 237 -23.26 1.16 -3.06
C THR A 237 -22.83 1.55 -1.66
N ARG A 238 -22.80 0.59 -0.74
CA ARG A 238 -22.31 0.78 0.62
C ARG A 238 -20.80 1.05 0.63
N ASN A 239 -20.01 0.22 -0.05
CA ASN A 239 -18.56 0.38 -0.11
C ASN A 239 -18.15 1.70 -0.79
N PHE A 240 -18.87 2.11 -1.84
CA PHE A 240 -18.70 3.40 -2.48
C PHE A 240 -18.98 4.57 -1.51
N LYS A 241 -20.11 4.53 -0.79
CA LYS A 241 -20.44 5.56 0.22
C LYS A 241 -19.43 5.60 1.36
N GLU A 242 -18.92 4.44 1.77
CA GLU A 242 -17.86 4.30 2.75
C GLU A 242 -16.54 4.94 2.30
N ILE A 243 -16.20 4.85 1.01
CA ILE A 243 -15.00 5.47 0.44
C ILE A 243 -15.18 6.99 0.31
N PHE A 244 -16.23 7.48 -0.34
CA PHE A 244 -16.37 8.91 -0.66
C PHE A 244 -16.99 9.74 0.47
N PHE A 245 -18.08 9.25 1.07
CA PHE A 245 -18.97 10.10 1.86
C PHE A 245 -18.84 9.93 3.36
N ARG A 246 -18.31 8.80 3.87
CA ARG A 246 -18.25 8.58 5.32
C ARG A 246 -17.51 9.74 6.01
N PRO A 247 -18.15 10.49 6.92
CA PRO A 247 -17.46 11.54 7.64
C PRO A 247 -16.51 10.95 8.70
N SER A 248 -15.52 11.74 9.13
CA SER A 248 -14.68 11.37 10.28
C SER A 248 -15.57 11.26 11.54
N LYS A 249 -15.39 10.21 12.34
CA LYS A 249 -16.25 9.88 13.51
C LYS A 249 -16.22 10.93 14.65
N SER A 250 -15.48 12.04 14.53
CA SER A 250 -15.47 13.14 15.52
C SER A 250 -15.00 14.48 14.94
N ILE A 251 -15.62 15.58 15.37
CA ILE A 251 -15.20 16.96 15.09
C ILE A 251 -13.77 17.25 15.60
N LYS A 252 -13.33 16.59 16.70
CA LYS A 252 -11.96 16.67 17.22
C LYS A 252 -10.92 15.95 16.34
N ASP A 253 -11.37 15.11 15.40
CA ASP A 253 -10.52 14.38 14.45
C ASP A 253 -10.25 15.13 13.15
N LYS A 254 -10.77 16.36 12.98
CA LYS A 254 -10.44 17.23 11.81
C LYS A 254 -8.94 17.52 11.72
N LYS A 255 -8.24 17.66 12.84
CA LYS A 255 -6.79 17.92 12.88
C LYS A 255 -5.96 16.78 12.25
N PHE A 256 -6.46 15.55 12.28
CA PHE A 256 -5.80 14.39 11.69
C PHE A 256 -6.15 14.17 10.21
N GLN A 257 -7.08 14.95 9.65
CA GLN A 257 -7.40 14.86 8.23
C GLN A 257 -6.20 15.25 7.35
N VAL A 258 -5.26 16.04 7.87
CA VAL A 258 -3.98 16.37 7.22
C VAL A 258 -3.21 15.11 6.78
N PHE A 259 -3.34 14.01 7.53
CA PHE A 259 -2.71 12.75 7.18
C PHE A 259 -3.29 12.10 5.92
N ASN A 260 -4.49 12.51 5.47
CA ASN A 260 -5.06 12.02 4.23
C ASN A 260 -4.28 12.57 3.03
N GLY A 261 -4.12 13.89 2.95
CA GLY A 261 -3.37 14.50 1.86
C GLY A 261 -1.90 14.10 1.88
N ILE A 262 -1.26 14.11 3.06
CA ILE A 262 0.16 13.71 3.17
C ILE A 262 0.34 12.26 2.69
N ARG A 263 -0.59 11.35 3.03
CA ARG A 263 -0.52 9.95 2.57
C ARG A 263 -0.58 9.83 1.05
N VAL A 264 -1.49 10.57 0.40
CA VAL A 264 -1.64 10.55 -1.06
C VAL A 264 -0.38 11.09 -1.74
N PHE A 265 0.16 12.19 -1.21
CA PHE A 265 1.42 12.77 -1.69
C PHE A 265 2.59 11.78 -1.56
N MET A 266 2.78 11.17 -0.38
CA MET A 266 3.85 10.19 -0.14
C MET A 266 3.71 8.94 -1.02
N MET A 267 2.48 8.46 -1.24
CA MET A 267 2.24 7.32 -2.14
C MET A 267 2.60 7.67 -3.59
N THR A 268 2.20 8.85 -4.05
CA THR A 268 2.55 9.36 -5.38
C THR A 268 4.06 9.53 -5.54
N TRP A 269 4.75 9.96 -4.47
CA TRP A 269 6.21 10.12 -4.47
C TRP A 269 6.95 8.77 -4.54
N ILE A 270 6.45 7.73 -3.85
CA ILE A 270 6.96 6.35 -4.00
C ILE A 270 6.81 5.86 -5.45
N ILE A 271 5.64 6.11 -6.06
CA ILE A 271 5.38 5.72 -7.45
C ILE A 271 6.36 6.42 -8.40
N LEU A 272 6.66 7.71 -8.20
CA LEU A 272 7.66 8.44 -8.97
C LEU A 272 9.05 7.78 -8.87
N GLY A 273 9.48 7.48 -7.65
CA GLY A 273 10.75 6.81 -7.39
C GLY A 273 10.86 5.47 -8.10
N HIS A 274 9.84 4.62 -7.97
CA HIS A 274 9.82 3.32 -8.63
C HIS A 274 9.77 3.41 -10.17
N CYS A 275 9.06 4.39 -10.73
CA CYS A 275 9.01 4.62 -12.17
C CYS A 275 10.39 4.88 -12.76
N TYR A 276 11.12 5.85 -12.19
CA TYR A 276 12.48 6.16 -12.60
C TYR A 276 13.46 5.03 -12.27
N PHE A 277 13.26 4.36 -11.14
CA PHE A 277 14.10 3.24 -10.77
C PHE A 277 14.02 2.10 -11.80
N VAL A 278 12.81 1.59 -12.09
CA VAL A 278 12.61 0.52 -13.07
C VAL A 278 13.04 0.96 -14.47
N GLY A 279 12.77 2.22 -14.84
CA GLY A 279 13.28 2.79 -16.08
C GLY A 279 14.81 2.88 -16.13
N SER A 280 15.49 3.11 -15.01
CA SER A 280 16.96 3.12 -14.96
C SER A 280 17.51 1.71 -15.20
N VAL A 281 16.88 0.68 -14.64
CA VAL A 281 17.31 -0.72 -14.81
C VAL A 281 17.09 -1.20 -16.25
N PHE A 282 15.87 -1.00 -16.79
CA PHE A 282 15.44 -1.64 -18.04
C PHE A 282 15.28 -0.69 -19.23
N GLY A 283 15.36 0.62 -19.04
CA GLY A 283 15.14 1.58 -20.12
C GLY A 283 16.32 1.74 -21.07
N ILE A 284 16.03 2.08 -22.33
CA ILE A 284 17.02 2.27 -23.39
C ILE A 284 17.68 3.63 -23.22
N THR A 285 18.92 3.66 -22.74
CA THR A 285 19.87 4.79 -22.85
C THR A 285 21.27 4.34 -22.42
N ASN A 286 22.28 5.17 -22.72
CA ASN A 286 23.62 5.01 -22.18
C ASN A 286 23.61 5.21 -20.65
N TYR A 287 24.31 4.36 -19.91
CA TYR A 287 24.52 4.48 -18.47
C TYR A 287 24.94 5.88 -18.02
N LYS A 288 25.85 6.54 -18.75
CA LYS A 288 26.29 7.92 -18.45
C LYS A 288 25.13 8.91 -18.46
N LEU A 289 24.17 8.74 -19.38
CA LEU A 289 23.00 9.59 -19.46
C LEU A 289 22.00 9.28 -18.33
N LYS A 290 21.86 8.00 -17.96
CA LYS A 290 21.04 7.57 -16.81
C LYS A 290 21.55 8.23 -15.52
N GLN A 291 22.85 8.16 -15.29
CA GLN A 291 23.51 8.78 -14.15
C GLN A 291 23.38 10.31 -14.19
N ALA A 292 23.60 10.94 -15.35
CA ALA A 292 23.45 12.39 -15.51
C ALA A 292 22.02 12.90 -15.20
N ILE A 293 20.99 12.07 -15.31
CA ILE A 293 19.63 12.42 -14.88
C ILE A 293 19.51 12.44 -13.36
N LEU A 294 20.06 11.43 -12.68
CA LEU A 294 20.05 11.32 -11.22
C LEU A 294 20.96 12.37 -10.56
N ASP A 295 22.04 12.76 -11.22
CA ASP A 295 22.98 13.79 -10.78
C ASP A 295 22.36 15.20 -10.77
N LYS A 296 21.24 15.43 -11.44
CA LYS A 296 20.59 16.75 -11.45
C LYS A 296 20.08 17.10 -10.05
N PHE A 297 20.09 18.40 -9.73
CA PHE A 297 19.53 18.90 -8.47
C PHE A 297 18.08 18.44 -8.24
N LEU A 298 17.22 18.53 -9.26
CA LEU A 298 15.84 18.03 -9.19
C LEU A 298 15.75 16.49 -9.21
N GLY A 299 16.78 15.80 -9.71
CA GLY A 299 16.89 14.33 -9.66
C GLY A 299 16.91 13.79 -8.24
N GLN A 300 17.33 14.60 -7.26
CA GLN A 300 17.31 14.22 -5.84
C GLN A 300 15.90 13.96 -5.31
N ILE A 301 14.88 14.60 -5.88
CA ILE A 301 13.49 14.30 -5.53
C ILE A 301 13.18 12.82 -5.82
N ILE A 302 13.69 12.28 -6.93
CA ILE A 302 13.48 10.88 -7.32
C ILE A 302 14.29 9.96 -6.39
N VAL A 303 15.57 10.27 -6.20
CA VAL A 303 16.49 9.47 -5.36
C VAL A 303 16.01 9.39 -3.91
N SER A 304 15.41 10.45 -3.37
CA SER A 304 14.93 10.53 -1.98
C SER A 304 13.53 9.98 -1.73
N SER A 305 12.92 9.33 -2.73
CA SER A 305 11.61 8.68 -2.60
C SER A 305 11.56 7.59 -1.52
N ASP A 306 12.69 6.97 -1.18
CA ASP A 306 12.84 5.99 -0.09
C ASP A 306 12.44 6.54 1.29
N MET A 307 12.57 7.85 1.50
CA MET A 307 12.16 8.54 2.72
C MET A 307 10.66 8.43 2.99
N ALA A 308 9.83 8.27 1.95
CA ALA A 308 8.39 8.09 2.12
C ALA A 308 8.06 6.80 2.90
N VAL A 309 8.87 5.74 2.74
CA VAL A 309 8.67 4.45 3.44
C VAL A 309 8.76 4.63 4.96
N SER A 310 9.73 5.42 5.44
CA SER A 310 9.88 5.69 6.88
C SER A 310 8.70 6.49 7.44
N PHE A 311 8.12 7.41 6.65
CA PHE A 311 6.88 8.09 6.99
C PHE A 311 5.69 7.13 7.11
N PHE A 312 5.54 6.14 6.23
CA PHE A 312 4.46 5.16 6.32
C PHE A 312 4.53 4.32 7.60
N TYR A 313 5.72 3.89 8.03
CA TYR A 313 5.90 3.22 9.33
C TYR A 313 5.50 4.13 10.50
N PHE A 314 5.98 5.40 10.48
CA PHE A 314 5.62 6.41 11.47
C PHE A 314 4.10 6.66 11.53
N GLN A 315 3.46 6.84 10.38
CA GLN A 315 2.03 7.13 10.27
C GLN A 315 1.18 5.95 10.75
N SER A 316 1.55 4.72 10.38
CA SER A 316 0.84 3.51 10.78
C SER A 316 0.81 3.36 12.30
N SER A 317 1.98 3.47 12.96
CA SER A 317 2.07 3.30 14.41
C SER A 317 1.38 4.43 15.17
N PHE A 318 1.50 5.69 14.71
CA PHE A 318 0.83 6.85 15.30
C PHE A 318 -0.70 6.69 15.31
N ILE A 319 -1.30 6.38 14.15
CA ILE A 319 -2.76 6.25 14.02
C ILE A 319 -3.26 5.03 14.80
N CYS A 320 -2.56 3.91 14.73
CA CYS A 320 -2.95 2.70 15.45
C CYS A 320 -2.88 2.91 16.97
N MET A 321 -1.79 3.47 17.49
CA MET A 321 -1.65 3.79 18.91
C MET A 321 -2.77 4.73 19.37
N PHE A 322 -3.02 5.80 18.61
CA PHE A 322 -4.07 6.76 18.93
C PHE A 322 -5.46 6.13 18.96
N SER A 323 -5.77 5.29 17.97
CA SER A 323 -7.06 4.59 17.87
C SER A 323 -7.30 3.63 19.03
N LEU A 324 -6.25 2.91 19.47
CA LEU A 324 -6.32 1.99 20.59
C LEU A 324 -6.49 2.73 21.91
N ILE A 325 -5.68 3.77 22.16
CA ILE A 325 -5.81 4.60 23.37
C ILE A 325 -7.24 5.16 23.49
N LYS A 326 -7.77 5.74 22.40
CA LYS A 326 -9.14 6.29 22.39
C LYS A 326 -10.20 5.22 22.63
N ARG A 327 -10.03 4.03 22.05
CA ARG A 327 -10.94 2.91 22.28
C ARG A 327 -10.97 2.55 23.77
N PHE A 328 -9.81 2.44 24.41
CA PHE A 328 -9.74 2.15 25.83
C PHE A 328 -10.36 3.25 26.69
N GLN A 329 -10.15 4.52 26.38
CA GLN A 329 -10.78 5.61 27.13
C GLN A 329 -12.31 5.50 27.12
N ARG A 330 -12.90 5.15 25.98
CA ARG A 330 -14.35 4.94 25.85
C ARG A 330 -14.83 3.74 26.67
N ASP A 331 -14.11 2.62 26.58
CA ASP A 331 -14.45 1.40 27.32
C ASP A 331 -14.34 1.63 28.85
N CYS A 332 -13.39 2.46 29.30
CA CYS A 332 -13.27 2.85 30.72
C CYS A 332 -14.44 3.71 31.19
N GLN A 333 -14.82 4.71 30.39
CA GLN A 333 -15.92 5.61 30.71
C GLN A 333 -17.25 4.85 30.79
N GLN A 334 -17.49 3.92 29.85
CA GLN A 334 -18.67 3.06 29.87
C GLN A 334 -18.74 2.16 31.11
N ASN A 335 -17.62 1.56 31.55
CA ASN A 335 -17.61 0.75 32.76
C ASN A 335 -17.85 1.58 34.03
N PHE A 336 -17.39 2.83 34.06
CA PHE A 336 -17.63 3.74 35.18
C PHE A 336 -19.12 4.13 35.28
N ASP A 337 -19.76 4.47 34.15
CA ASP A 337 -21.17 4.86 34.12
C ASP A 337 -22.09 3.69 34.52
N THR A 338 -21.75 2.45 34.13
CA THR A 338 -22.52 1.24 34.52
C THR A 338 -22.41 0.92 36.02
N ASN A 339 -21.24 1.16 36.62
CA ASN A 339 -21.01 0.91 38.05
C ASN A 339 -21.57 2.03 38.93
N ARG A 340 -21.86 3.21 38.37
CA ARG A 340 -22.42 4.35 39.12
C ARG A 340 -23.87 4.10 39.56
N GLU A 341 -24.62 3.30 38.80
CA GLU A 341 -25.96 2.86 39.18
C GLU A 341 -25.95 1.82 40.32
N THR A 342 -24.80 1.20 40.61
CA THR A 342 -24.60 0.26 41.73
C THR A 342 -23.74 0.83 42.87
N ALA A 343 -23.22 2.05 42.74
CA ALA A 343 -22.25 2.64 43.67
C ALA A 343 -22.73 3.95 44.32
N ILE A 344 -23.87 3.93 45.01
CA ILE A 344 -24.24 4.98 45.98
C ILE A 344 -23.43 4.87 47.28
N GLN A 345 -22.64 3.81 47.47
CA GLN A 345 -21.71 3.71 48.59
C GLN A 345 -20.39 3.19 48.06
N LEU A 346 -19.41 4.07 47.77
CA LEU A 346 -17.97 3.80 47.91
C LEU A 346 -17.15 5.07 47.60
N SER A 347 -16.19 5.31 48.48
CA SER A 347 -15.40 6.52 48.70
C SER A 347 -14.47 6.91 47.54
N ASP A 348 -14.05 8.18 47.57
CA ASP A 348 -13.25 8.94 46.60
C ASP A 348 -11.86 8.37 46.16
N GLU A 349 -11.52 7.11 46.46
CA GLU A 349 -10.22 6.52 46.08
C GLU A 349 -10.24 5.63 44.82
N GLN A 350 -11.40 5.26 44.27
CA GLN A 350 -11.49 4.30 43.15
C GLN A 350 -11.41 4.90 41.73
N GLN A 351 -10.98 6.15 41.57
CA GLN A 351 -10.96 6.82 40.27
C GLN A 351 -9.80 6.40 39.32
N GLN A 352 -9.09 5.29 39.59
CA GLN A 352 -7.89 4.90 38.83
C GLN A 352 -7.86 3.46 38.27
N ASN A 353 -8.91 2.65 38.42
CA ASN A 353 -8.93 1.30 37.83
C ASN A 353 -9.46 1.31 36.38
N ILE A 354 -8.61 1.79 35.47
CA ILE A 354 -8.73 1.56 34.03
C ILE A 354 -8.82 0.04 33.80
N PRO A 355 -9.86 -0.53 33.14
CA PRO A 355 -9.91 -1.94 32.76
C PRO A 355 -8.60 -2.37 32.09
N LYS A 356 -7.90 -3.29 32.76
CA LYS A 356 -6.63 -3.86 32.27
C LYS A 356 -6.92 -4.68 31.01
N LEU A 357 -6.10 -4.51 29.97
CA LEU A 357 -6.16 -5.34 28.77
C LEU A 357 -6.04 -6.82 29.13
N ASN A 358 -7.08 -7.58 28.83
CA ASN A 358 -7.04 -9.04 28.92
C ASN A 358 -6.29 -9.58 27.69
N ILE A 359 -5.47 -10.61 27.86
CA ILE A 359 -4.78 -11.32 26.78
C ILE A 359 -5.76 -11.73 25.67
N LYS A 360 -6.99 -12.15 26.02
CA LYS A 360 -8.05 -12.47 25.04
C LYS A 360 -8.39 -11.28 24.13
N THR A 361 -8.43 -10.07 24.67
CA THR A 361 -8.71 -8.86 23.87
C THR A 361 -7.53 -8.47 22.98
N LEU A 362 -6.29 -8.70 23.43
CA LEU A 362 -5.09 -8.49 22.61
C LEU A 362 -5.06 -9.44 21.41
N ILE A 363 -5.30 -10.73 21.65
CA ILE A 363 -5.38 -11.74 20.59
C ILE A 363 -6.46 -11.37 19.59
N LYS A 364 -7.63 -10.92 20.07
CA LYS A 364 -8.72 -10.45 19.21
C LYS A 364 -8.31 -9.26 18.33
N LEU A 365 -7.55 -8.31 18.86
CA LEU A 365 -7.04 -7.15 18.12
C LEU A 365 -6.00 -7.53 17.07
N ILE A 366 -5.12 -8.48 17.38
CA ILE A 366 -4.11 -9.02 16.45
C ILE A 366 -4.81 -9.75 15.32
N PHE A 367 -5.72 -10.67 15.65
CA PHE A 367 -6.48 -11.43 14.67
C PHE A 367 -7.33 -10.52 13.77
N ALA A 368 -7.94 -9.48 14.33
CA ALA A 368 -8.67 -8.46 13.56
C ALA A 368 -7.79 -7.78 12.51
N ARG A 369 -6.57 -7.40 12.90
CA ARG A 369 -5.64 -6.72 12.00
C ARG A 369 -5.12 -7.68 10.94
N TRP A 370 -4.76 -8.90 11.33
CA TRP A 370 -4.30 -9.94 10.41
C TRP A 370 -5.37 -10.22 9.34
N LEU A 371 -6.61 -10.55 9.72
CA LEU A 371 -7.69 -10.79 8.77
C LEU A 371 -7.90 -9.62 7.79
N ARG A 372 -7.83 -8.39 8.27
CA ARG A 372 -7.99 -7.20 7.42
C ARG A 372 -6.90 -7.09 6.34
N LEU A 373 -5.66 -7.49 6.64
CA LEU A 373 -4.53 -7.40 5.71
C LEU A 373 -4.37 -8.66 4.84
N SER A 374 -4.67 -9.83 5.40
CA SER A 374 -4.56 -11.14 4.77
C SER A 374 -5.43 -11.30 3.54
N PHE A 375 -6.74 -11.09 3.65
CA PHE A 375 -7.67 -11.42 2.56
C PHE A 375 -7.36 -10.71 1.25
N PRO A 376 -7.17 -9.37 1.21
CA PRO A 376 -6.84 -8.69 -0.04
C PRO A 376 -5.47 -9.12 -0.59
N THR A 377 -4.52 -9.41 0.30
CA THR A 377 -3.18 -9.86 -0.08
C THR A 377 -3.22 -11.23 -0.74
N TYR A 378 -3.97 -12.18 -0.19
CA TYR A 378 -4.04 -13.54 -0.73
C TYR A 378 -4.73 -13.56 -2.09
N LEU A 379 -5.79 -12.76 -2.26
CA LEU A 379 -6.45 -12.62 -3.55
C LEU A 379 -5.50 -12.07 -4.61
N LEU A 380 -4.66 -11.10 -4.27
CA LEU A 380 -3.67 -10.56 -5.21
C LEU A 380 -2.49 -11.50 -5.46
N VAL A 381 -2.07 -12.30 -4.48
CA VAL A 381 -1.07 -13.36 -4.68
C VAL A 381 -1.61 -14.41 -5.65
N LEU A 382 -2.85 -14.87 -5.47
CA LEU A 382 -3.52 -15.80 -6.40
C LEU A 382 -3.68 -15.20 -7.79
N PHE A 383 -4.11 -13.94 -7.88
CA PHE A 383 -4.18 -13.21 -9.13
C PHE A 383 -2.80 -13.15 -9.83
N THR A 384 -1.73 -12.87 -9.08
CA THR A 384 -0.38 -12.80 -9.63
C THR A 384 0.11 -14.17 -10.12
N ALA A 385 -0.15 -15.23 -9.35
CA ALA A 385 0.27 -16.59 -9.68
C ALA A 385 -0.40 -17.14 -10.95
N PHE A 386 -1.69 -16.82 -11.16
CA PHE A 386 -2.50 -17.51 -12.17
C PHE A 386 -3.03 -16.62 -13.28
N LEU A 387 -3.34 -15.34 -13.03
CA LEU A 387 -3.98 -14.45 -14.00
C LEU A 387 -3.02 -13.43 -14.60
N PHE A 388 -2.13 -12.85 -13.79
CA PHE A 388 -1.25 -11.76 -14.23
C PHE A 388 -0.35 -12.13 -15.41
N LYS A 389 0.05 -13.41 -15.49
CA LYS A 389 0.80 -14.00 -16.61
C LYS A 389 0.19 -13.80 -17.99
N GLN A 390 -1.12 -13.58 -18.08
CA GLN A 390 -1.83 -13.45 -19.35
C GLN A 390 -2.10 -12.00 -19.77
N LEU A 391 -1.77 -11.04 -18.90
CA LEU A 391 -2.09 -9.64 -19.15
C LEU A 391 -1.03 -8.91 -19.97
N GLY A 392 0.21 -9.41 -19.98
CA GLY A 392 1.33 -8.75 -20.64
C GLY A 392 1.62 -9.26 -22.05
N THR A 393 2.09 -8.33 -22.88
CA THR A 393 2.49 -8.53 -24.28
C THR A 393 3.98 -8.25 -24.46
N GLY A 394 4.52 -8.28 -25.68
CA GLY A 394 5.91 -7.87 -25.94
C GLY A 394 6.99 -8.93 -25.61
N PRO A 395 8.20 -8.76 -26.18
CA PRO A 395 9.19 -9.83 -26.20
C PRO A 395 9.88 -10.09 -24.85
N ALA A 396 9.99 -9.08 -23.99
CA ALA A 396 10.67 -9.20 -22.68
C ALA A 396 9.74 -9.72 -21.57
N PHE A 397 8.43 -9.55 -21.70
CA PHE A 397 7.45 -9.92 -20.67
C PHE A 397 7.53 -11.39 -20.21
N PRO A 398 7.50 -12.41 -21.09
CA PRO A 398 7.46 -13.80 -20.64
C PRO A 398 8.70 -14.19 -19.81
N TYR A 399 9.88 -13.76 -20.24
CA TYR A 399 11.14 -13.99 -19.53
C TYR A 399 11.14 -13.33 -18.14
N ILE A 400 10.80 -12.03 -18.07
CA ILE A 400 10.82 -11.28 -16.82
C ILE A 400 9.73 -11.78 -15.87
N GLN A 401 8.52 -12.06 -16.38
CA GLN A 401 7.42 -12.61 -15.60
C GLN A 401 7.79 -13.95 -14.98
N LYS A 402 8.46 -14.83 -15.73
CA LYS A 402 8.92 -16.12 -15.23
C LYS A 402 9.98 -15.96 -14.14
N HIS A 403 11.07 -15.27 -14.45
CA HIS A 403 12.25 -15.25 -13.58
C HIS A 403 12.19 -14.26 -12.42
N ASN A 404 11.54 -13.11 -12.58
CA ASN A 404 11.52 -12.08 -11.55
C ASN A 404 10.28 -12.15 -10.66
N MET A 405 9.23 -12.87 -11.08
CA MET A 405 7.98 -12.99 -10.35
C MET A 405 7.60 -14.45 -10.08
N GLN A 406 7.43 -15.27 -11.12
CA GLN A 406 6.84 -16.60 -10.98
C GLN A 406 7.74 -17.59 -10.24
N ASP A 407 9.02 -17.66 -10.58
CA ASP A 407 9.98 -18.59 -9.94
C ASP A 407 10.05 -18.34 -8.42
N GLY A 408 10.03 -17.07 -8.00
CA GLY A 408 9.98 -16.69 -6.59
C GLY A 408 8.65 -17.06 -5.94
N LEU A 409 7.54 -16.93 -6.66
CA LEU A 409 6.21 -17.25 -6.14
C LEU A 409 6.01 -18.77 -5.99
N ASP A 410 6.43 -19.57 -6.96
CA ASP A 410 6.29 -21.03 -6.93
C ASP A 410 7.07 -21.65 -5.76
N ASN A 411 8.24 -21.11 -5.44
CA ASN A 411 9.05 -21.58 -4.32
C ASN A 411 8.63 -21.00 -2.96
N TYR A 412 8.10 -19.77 -2.93
CA TYR A 412 7.95 -19.00 -1.69
C TYR A 412 6.53 -18.42 -1.44
N TRP A 413 5.49 -18.85 -2.15
CA TRP A 413 4.10 -18.34 -1.97
C TRP A 413 3.60 -18.42 -0.52
N TRP A 414 3.99 -19.47 0.22
CA TRP A 414 3.56 -19.69 1.60
C TRP A 414 4.06 -18.60 2.55
N THR A 415 5.15 -17.91 2.20
CA THR A 415 5.71 -16.81 3.01
C THR A 415 4.75 -15.62 3.10
N PHE A 416 3.93 -15.39 2.06
CA PHE A 416 2.91 -14.33 2.04
C PHE A 416 1.72 -14.66 2.95
N LEU A 417 1.42 -15.95 3.21
CA LEU A 417 0.35 -16.36 4.13
C LEU A 417 0.70 -16.08 5.59
N VAL A 418 1.97 -16.25 5.96
CA VAL A 418 2.45 -16.06 7.34
C VAL A 418 3.03 -14.66 7.55
N PHE A 419 3.16 -13.85 6.50
CA PHE A 419 3.79 -12.52 6.51
C PHE A 419 5.26 -12.55 6.94
N ILE A 420 6.05 -13.42 6.31
CA ILE A 420 7.49 -13.56 6.55
C ILE A 420 8.37 -13.39 5.29
N GLN A 421 7.77 -12.93 4.19
CA GLN A 421 8.46 -12.67 2.91
C GLN A 421 9.57 -11.61 3.00
N ASN A 422 9.62 -10.86 4.10
CA ASN A 422 10.69 -9.91 4.43
C ASN A 422 11.96 -10.57 4.99
N LEU A 423 11.85 -11.81 5.48
CA LEU A 423 12.95 -12.58 6.09
C LEU A 423 13.37 -13.79 5.25
N TYR A 424 12.39 -14.48 4.67
CA TYR A 424 12.62 -15.69 3.89
C TYR A 424 12.12 -15.51 2.45
N PRO A 425 12.91 -15.91 1.44
CA PRO A 425 14.30 -16.37 1.52
C PRO A 425 15.26 -15.20 1.83
N TRP A 426 16.44 -15.56 2.34
CA TRP A 426 17.43 -14.60 2.84
C TRP A 426 18.11 -13.80 1.73
N THR A 427 18.44 -14.49 0.63
CA THR A 427 19.12 -13.95 -0.55
C THR A 427 18.17 -13.75 -1.73
N ASP A 428 17.25 -14.70 -1.91
CA ASP A 428 16.45 -14.76 -3.14
C ASP A 428 15.22 -13.83 -3.08
N SER A 429 14.57 -13.66 -4.22
CA SER A 429 13.34 -12.87 -4.34
C SER A 429 12.11 -13.77 -4.16
N THR A 430 11.10 -13.28 -3.42
CA THR A 430 9.78 -13.91 -3.34
C THR A 430 8.87 -13.59 -4.54
N GLY A 431 9.41 -12.92 -5.55
CA GLY A 431 8.70 -12.53 -6.77
C GLY A 431 7.94 -11.20 -6.66
N MET A 432 7.28 -10.95 -5.53
CA MET A 432 6.53 -9.71 -5.29
C MET A 432 7.25 -8.82 -4.27
N TYR A 433 8.45 -8.35 -4.62
CA TYR A 433 9.38 -7.75 -3.67
C TYR A 433 8.75 -6.63 -2.83
N TRP A 434 7.88 -5.79 -3.40
CA TRP A 434 7.28 -4.63 -2.72
C TRP A 434 6.43 -4.99 -1.50
N TYR A 435 5.97 -6.24 -1.36
CA TYR A 435 5.15 -6.70 -0.24
C TYR A 435 5.88 -6.79 1.11
N PHE A 436 7.21 -6.57 1.16
CA PHE A 436 8.00 -6.58 2.39
C PHE A 436 7.44 -5.64 3.47
N PHE A 437 6.95 -4.46 3.07
CA PHE A 437 6.44 -3.44 4.00
C PHE A 437 5.25 -3.95 4.80
N LEU A 438 4.38 -4.75 4.17
CA LEU A 438 3.19 -5.28 4.81
C LEU A 438 3.53 -6.31 5.89
N ALA A 439 4.53 -7.16 5.66
CA ALA A 439 5.05 -8.07 6.67
C ALA A 439 5.66 -7.31 7.85
N ASN A 440 6.51 -6.31 7.57
CA ASN A 440 7.10 -5.45 8.60
C ASN A 440 6.03 -4.75 9.44
N ASP A 441 5.00 -4.15 8.82
CA ASP A 441 3.94 -3.44 9.56
C ASP A 441 3.15 -4.36 10.51
N LEU A 442 2.83 -5.59 10.08
CA LEU A 442 2.17 -6.57 10.94
C LEU A 442 3.09 -7.04 12.07
N GLN A 443 4.36 -7.34 11.78
CA GLN A 443 5.36 -7.74 12.77
C GLN A 443 5.58 -6.64 13.81
N PHE A 444 5.76 -5.38 13.40
CA PHE A 444 5.91 -4.25 14.32
C PHE A 444 4.64 -4.00 15.14
N TYR A 445 3.46 -4.21 14.57
CA TYR A 445 2.22 -4.13 15.34
C TYR A 445 2.20 -5.17 16.47
N ILE A 446 2.54 -6.43 16.18
CA ILE A 446 2.52 -7.53 17.14
C ILE A 446 3.62 -7.37 18.19
N PHE A 447 4.86 -7.11 17.77
CA PHE A 447 6.03 -7.19 18.65
C PHE A 447 6.42 -5.85 19.29
N VAL A 448 5.98 -4.71 18.75
CA VAL A 448 6.32 -3.38 19.29
C VAL A 448 5.10 -2.68 19.84
N LEU A 449 4.05 -2.51 19.04
CA LEU A 449 2.87 -1.71 19.43
C LEU A 449 2.04 -2.37 20.53
N ILE A 450 1.72 -3.66 20.39
CA ILE A 450 0.90 -4.37 21.39
C ILE A 450 1.58 -4.42 22.77
N PRO A 451 2.87 -4.80 22.90
CA PRO A 451 3.59 -4.73 24.17
C PRO A 451 3.67 -3.30 24.73
N SER A 452 3.91 -2.30 23.86
CA SER A 452 3.96 -0.89 24.27
C SER A 452 2.64 -0.42 24.85
N VAL A 453 1.51 -0.75 24.21
CA VAL A 453 0.17 -0.44 24.72
C VAL A 453 -0.09 -1.13 26.06
N TYR A 454 0.18 -2.43 26.14
CA TYR A 454 -0.04 -3.23 27.35
C TYR A 454 0.75 -2.68 28.55
N MET A 455 2.03 -2.34 28.34
CA MET A 455 2.87 -1.76 29.38
C MET A 455 2.47 -0.32 29.71
N TYR A 456 2.11 0.51 28.73
CA TYR A 456 1.77 1.93 28.95
C TYR A 456 0.54 2.12 29.85
N GLN A 457 -0.36 1.12 29.89
CA GLN A 457 -1.48 1.09 30.83
C GLN A 457 -1.03 1.06 32.29
N LYS A 458 0.10 0.43 32.60
CA LYS A 458 0.63 0.34 33.96
C LYS A 458 1.35 1.64 34.30
N LYS A 459 0.86 2.38 35.31
CA LYS A 459 1.39 3.70 35.73
C LYS A 459 2.91 3.69 35.93
N ASN A 460 3.46 2.63 36.54
CA ASN A 460 4.88 2.50 36.84
C ASN A 460 5.74 2.16 35.61
N MET A 461 5.14 1.67 34.52
CA MET A 461 5.85 1.20 33.33
C MET A 461 5.93 2.24 32.21
N ARG A 462 5.30 3.41 32.34
CA ARG A 462 5.32 4.44 31.28
C ARG A 462 6.72 4.91 30.92
N LYS A 463 7.59 5.12 31.92
CA LYS A 463 9.00 5.46 31.70
C LYS A 463 9.75 4.31 31.01
N VAL A 464 9.47 3.07 31.42
CA VAL A 464 10.07 1.87 30.81
C VAL A 464 9.71 1.76 29.34
N VAL A 465 8.44 2.00 28.96
CA VAL A 465 8.01 2.02 27.56
C VAL A 465 8.76 3.07 26.75
N MET A 466 8.92 4.29 27.28
CA MET A 466 9.67 5.33 26.60
C MET A 466 11.15 4.97 26.41
N VAL A 467 11.79 4.40 27.44
CA VAL A 467 13.18 3.92 27.34
C VAL A 467 13.30 2.80 26.31
N TYR A 468 12.38 1.83 26.32
CA TYR A 468 12.32 0.74 25.35
C TYR A 468 12.20 1.25 23.91
N LEU A 469 11.29 2.21 23.65
CA LEU A 469 11.10 2.76 22.31
C LEU A 469 12.30 3.59 21.85
N VAL A 470 12.92 4.36 22.73
CA VAL A 470 14.15 5.11 22.42
C VAL A 470 15.31 4.15 22.14
N LEU A 471 15.43 3.06 22.91
CA LEU A 471 16.45 2.03 22.68
C LEU A 471 16.27 1.38 21.30
N LEU A 472 15.05 1.09 20.86
CA LEU A 472 14.80 0.57 19.51
C LEU A 472 15.26 1.54 18.41
N VAL A 473 15.01 2.85 18.59
CA VAL A 473 15.50 3.88 17.66
C VAL A 473 17.04 3.87 17.59
N LEU A 474 17.71 3.87 18.75
CA LEU A 474 19.17 3.87 18.83
C LEU A 474 19.77 2.58 18.23
N LEU A 475 19.18 1.42 18.50
CA LEU A 475 19.61 0.14 17.93
C LEU A 475 19.46 0.10 16.42
N THR A 476 18.37 0.64 15.87
CA THR A 476 18.20 0.75 14.41
C THR A 476 19.20 1.72 13.79
N CYS A 477 19.48 2.87 14.41
CA CYS A 477 20.54 3.79 13.94
C CYS A 477 21.90 3.10 13.94
N PHE A 478 22.24 2.42 15.03
CA PHE A 478 23.50 1.70 15.18
C PHE A 478 23.63 0.60 14.12
N PHE A 479 22.59 -0.22 13.94
CA PHE A 479 22.58 -1.27 12.91
C PHE A 479 22.85 -0.69 11.51
N ARG A 480 22.13 0.36 11.12
CA ARG A 480 22.29 1.00 9.80
C ARG A 480 23.69 1.60 9.62
N LEU A 481 24.25 2.19 10.67
CA LEU A 481 25.62 2.71 10.67
C LEU A 481 26.62 1.57 10.48
N SER A 482 26.53 0.52 11.29
CA SER A 482 27.45 -0.63 11.26
C SER A 482 27.42 -1.36 9.94
N ILE A 483 26.23 -1.70 9.41
CA ILE A 483 26.12 -2.45 8.16
C ILE A 483 26.61 -1.64 6.96
N THR A 484 26.40 -0.32 6.97
CA THR A 484 26.89 0.55 5.89
C THR A 484 28.41 0.62 5.88
N ILE A 485 29.05 0.65 7.04
CA ILE A 485 30.52 0.65 7.15
C ILE A 485 31.09 -0.70 6.73
N ASP A 486 30.50 -1.80 7.22
CA ASP A 486 30.96 -3.16 6.96
C ASP A 486 30.87 -3.53 5.48
N GLN A 487 29.76 -3.18 4.83
CA GLN A 487 29.48 -3.54 3.45
C GLN A 487 29.82 -2.43 2.43
N GLY A 488 30.34 -1.29 2.90
CA GLY A 488 30.69 -0.16 2.04
C GLY A 488 29.52 0.45 1.28
N TYR A 489 28.30 0.44 1.86
CA TYR A 489 27.11 0.90 1.13
C TYR A 489 27.16 2.40 0.80
N SER A 490 26.68 2.74 -0.40
CA SER A 490 26.50 4.12 -0.82
C SER A 490 25.30 4.77 -0.14
N SER A 491 25.10 6.06 -0.37
CA SER A 491 23.90 6.79 0.08
C SER A 491 22.67 6.56 -0.82
N ILE A 492 22.83 5.85 -1.94
CA ILE A 492 21.77 5.58 -2.93
C ILE A 492 21.30 4.14 -2.74
N ILE A 493 20.04 3.96 -2.36
CA ILE A 493 19.45 2.62 -2.30
C ILE A 493 19.01 2.22 -3.70
N ILE A 494 19.80 1.39 -4.37
CA ILE A 494 19.52 0.85 -5.70
C ILE A 494 19.02 -0.60 -5.52
N ILE A 495 17.85 -0.95 -6.06
CA ILE A 495 17.31 -2.33 -5.98
C ILE A 495 18.19 -3.33 -6.75
N GLU A 496 19.03 -2.85 -7.69
CA GLU A 496 20.02 -3.66 -8.40
C GLU A 496 21.00 -4.33 -7.42
N HIS A 497 21.43 -3.64 -6.36
CA HIS A 497 22.12 -4.28 -5.24
C HIS A 497 21.11 -4.92 -4.30
N ASN A 498 20.62 -6.12 -4.68
CA ASN A 498 19.72 -6.95 -3.89
C ASN A 498 20.12 -7.00 -2.40
N VAL A 499 21.42 -6.99 -2.09
CA VAL A 499 21.94 -7.01 -0.72
C VAL A 499 21.61 -5.72 0.06
N MET A 500 21.93 -4.54 -0.47
CA MET A 500 21.67 -3.26 0.21
C MET A 500 20.16 -3.03 0.41
N PHE A 501 19.36 -3.32 -0.62
CA PHE A 501 17.90 -3.24 -0.51
C PHE A 501 17.36 -4.19 0.57
N ASN A 502 17.88 -5.43 0.60
CA ASN A 502 17.47 -6.40 1.61
C ASN A 502 17.82 -5.92 3.03
N ASP A 503 19.04 -5.41 3.22
CA ASP A 503 19.58 -5.01 4.53
C ASP A 503 18.96 -3.73 5.08
N LEU A 504 18.83 -2.70 4.25
CA LEU A 504 18.37 -1.39 4.71
C LEU A 504 16.84 -1.21 4.61
N LEU A 505 16.16 -1.85 3.65
CA LEU A 505 14.71 -1.65 3.42
C LEU A 505 13.87 -2.89 3.72
N LYS A 506 14.23 -4.07 3.21
CA LYS A 506 13.38 -5.27 3.33
C LYS A 506 13.29 -5.74 4.79
N ARG A 507 14.45 -5.86 5.46
CA ARG A 507 14.56 -6.46 6.80
C ARG A 507 13.90 -5.61 7.90
N PRO A 508 13.37 -6.24 8.96
CA PRO A 508 12.62 -5.53 9.98
C PRO A 508 13.49 -4.67 10.92
N TRP A 509 14.67 -5.14 11.31
CA TRP A 509 15.52 -4.45 12.30
C TRP A 509 16.08 -3.10 11.82
N SER A 510 16.21 -2.91 10.51
CA SER A 510 16.63 -1.63 9.92
C SER A 510 15.51 -0.58 9.89
N ASN A 511 14.26 -0.94 10.18
CA ASN A 511 13.11 -0.03 10.05
C ASN A 511 12.27 0.10 11.33
N VAL A 512 12.44 -0.79 12.30
CA VAL A 512 11.64 -0.81 13.55
C VAL A 512 11.71 0.51 14.33
N GLY A 513 12.84 1.21 14.30
CA GLY A 513 13.00 2.52 14.94
C GLY A 513 12.06 3.59 14.37
N PHE A 514 11.78 3.61 13.05
CA PHE A 514 10.83 4.56 12.45
C PHE A 514 9.41 4.35 12.96
N TYR A 515 9.03 3.09 13.14
CA TYR A 515 7.75 2.71 13.71
C TYR A 515 7.67 3.14 15.19
N ALA A 516 8.74 2.96 15.96
CA ALA A 516 8.83 3.42 17.35
C ALA A 516 8.68 4.95 17.48
N CYS A 517 9.25 5.75 16.57
CA CYS A 517 9.07 7.21 16.55
C CYS A 517 7.60 7.63 16.47
N GLY A 518 6.76 6.91 15.71
CA GLY A 518 5.33 7.21 15.63
C GLY A 518 4.57 6.90 16.93
N ILE A 519 4.95 5.83 17.64
CA ILE A 519 4.40 5.52 18.97
C ILE A 519 4.78 6.61 19.98
N ILE A 520 6.07 6.99 20.01
CA ILE A 520 6.59 8.07 20.88
C ILE A 520 5.81 9.36 20.63
N THR A 521 5.64 9.75 19.37
CA THR A 521 4.94 10.99 19.00
C THR A 521 3.47 10.94 19.38
N CYS A 522 2.82 9.78 19.24
CA CYS A 522 1.44 9.60 19.69
C CYS A 522 1.31 9.70 21.22
N ILE A 523 2.20 9.08 21.98
CA ILE A 523 2.22 9.19 23.45
C ILE A 523 2.42 10.65 23.87
N PHE A 524 3.38 11.33 23.24
CA PHE A 524 3.65 12.75 23.49
C PHE A 524 2.41 13.62 23.26
N TYR A 525 1.75 13.46 22.11
CA TYR A 525 0.51 14.17 21.79
C TYR A 525 -0.64 13.82 22.75
N TYR A 526 -0.76 12.55 23.13
CA TYR A 526 -1.79 12.10 24.06
C TYR A 526 -1.62 12.74 25.44
N GLU A 527 -0.39 12.80 25.97
CA GLU A 527 -0.11 13.44 27.24
C GLU A 527 -0.39 14.94 27.22
N TYR A 528 -0.07 15.62 26.11
CA TYR A 528 -0.47 17.00 25.89
C TYR A 528 -2.00 17.16 25.93
N SER A 529 -2.74 16.31 25.20
CA SER A 529 -4.21 16.35 25.19
C SER A 529 -4.82 16.12 26.57
N LEU A 530 -4.24 15.25 27.40
CA LEU A 530 -4.68 15.04 28.78
C LEU A 530 -4.39 16.26 29.68
N ALA A 531 -3.23 16.91 29.50
CA ALA A 531 -2.84 18.08 30.28
C ALA A 531 -3.68 19.33 29.98
N ILE A 532 -4.25 19.43 28.77
CA ILE A 532 -5.25 20.45 28.45
C ILE A 532 -6.49 20.27 29.33
N SER A 533 -7.02 19.05 29.41
CA SER A 533 -8.23 18.75 30.19
C SER A 533 -8.01 18.79 31.71
N ASN A 534 -6.83 18.39 32.20
CA ASN A 534 -6.55 18.28 33.63
C ASN A 534 -5.40 19.20 34.04
N ARG A 535 -5.71 20.24 34.83
CA ARG A 535 -4.76 21.25 35.31
C ARG A 535 -3.57 20.65 36.06
N SER A 536 -3.78 19.57 36.83
CA SER A 536 -2.70 18.92 37.59
C SER A 536 -1.58 18.35 36.71
N LEU A 537 -1.89 18.02 35.45
CA LEU A 537 -0.96 17.39 34.51
C LEU A 537 -0.16 18.40 33.66
N ARG A 538 -0.41 19.71 33.82
CA ARG A 538 0.31 20.78 33.08
C ARG A 538 1.79 20.89 33.43
N LYS A 539 2.25 20.26 34.52
CA LYS A 539 3.68 20.16 34.87
C LYS A 539 4.47 19.23 33.94
N ARG A 540 3.82 18.43 33.09
CA ARG A 540 4.52 17.52 32.17
C ARG A 540 5.26 18.31 31.07
N SER A 541 6.44 17.82 30.71
CA SER A 541 7.27 18.39 29.62
C SER A 541 6.50 18.51 28.31
N SER A 542 5.66 17.52 27.98
CA SER A 542 4.83 17.51 26.76
C SER A 542 3.90 18.71 26.67
N TYR A 543 3.32 19.15 27.79
CA TYR A 543 2.48 20.35 27.83
C TYR A 543 3.30 21.62 27.69
N ILE A 544 4.38 21.75 28.47
CA ILE A 544 5.25 22.94 28.47
C ILE A 544 5.82 23.19 27.06
N PHE A 545 6.26 22.14 26.38
CA PHE A 545 6.80 22.23 25.03
C PHE A 545 5.75 22.63 23.99
N MET A 546 4.59 21.97 23.99
CA MET A 546 3.51 22.27 23.04
C MET A 546 2.89 23.65 23.28
N ASP A 547 2.73 24.05 24.55
CA ASP A 547 2.30 25.39 24.92
C ASP A 547 3.31 26.46 24.49
N TYR A 548 4.61 26.21 24.66
CA TYR A 548 5.68 27.10 24.20
C TYR A 548 5.62 27.37 22.69
N ILE A 549 5.42 26.32 21.87
CA ILE A 549 5.27 26.41 20.42
C ILE A 549 3.98 27.14 20.05
N GLY A 550 2.88 26.85 20.76
CA GLY A 550 1.55 27.40 20.52
C GLY A 550 1.35 28.84 21.02
N LYS A 551 2.24 29.34 21.90
CA LYS A 551 2.10 30.62 22.60
C LYS A 551 1.95 31.82 21.67
N THR A 552 2.71 31.86 20.58
CA THR A 552 2.63 32.94 19.58
C THR A 552 2.60 32.38 18.17
N ARG A 553 1.90 33.08 17.27
CA ARG A 553 1.86 32.71 15.85
C ARG A 553 3.26 32.67 15.22
N SER A 554 4.15 33.59 15.61
CA SER A 554 5.54 33.64 15.14
C SER A 554 6.32 32.37 15.51
N ARG A 555 6.17 31.86 16.75
CA ARG A 555 6.84 30.61 17.16
C ARG A 555 6.35 29.40 16.39
N SER A 556 5.03 29.27 16.24
CA SER A 556 4.44 28.21 15.41
C SER A 556 4.96 28.26 13.96
N LEU A 557 5.09 29.46 13.37
CA LEU A 557 5.63 29.63 12.02
C LEU A 557 7.11 29.25 11.94
N LYS A 558 7.91 29.69 12.92
CA LYS A 558 9.33 29.31 13.02
C LYS A 558 9.48 27.79 13.09
N THR A 559 8.66 27.09 13.89
CA THR A 559 8.67 25.63 13.96
C THR A 559 8.36 24.97 12.61
N GLN A 560 7.34 25.43 11.88
CA GLN A 560 7.04 24.89 10.54
C GLN A 560 8.14 25.20 9.53
N PHE A 561 8.71 26.41 9.57
CA PHE A 561 9.81 26.81 8.68
C PHE A 561 11.07 25.98 8.95
N THR A 562 11.42 25.76 10.21
CA THR A 562 12.53 24.87 10.59
C THR A 562 12.26 23.44 10.11
N GLY A 563 11.03 22.93 10.25
CA GLY A 563 10.64 21.64 9.69
C GLY A 563 10.79 21.59 8.17
N GLY A 564 10.27 22.58 7.45
CA GLY A 564 10.38 22.67 5.99
C GLY A 564 11.84 22.79 5.50
N PHE A 565 12.67 23.59 6.17
CA PHE A 565 14.09 23.72 5.88
C PHE A 565 14.83 22.40 6.12
N LEU A 566 14.56 21.70 7.24
CA LEU A 566 15.16 20.40 7.51
C LEU A 566 14.73 19.35 6.48
N MET A 567 13.46 19.34 6.08
CA MET A 567 12.95 18.46 5.03
C MET A 567 13.66 18.72 3.71
N PHE A 568 13.77 19.99 3.30
CA PHE A 568 14.51 20.40 2.11
C PHE A 568 15.97 19.96 2.18
N PHE A 569 16.65 20.22 3.30
CA PHE A 569 18.02 19.80 3.51
C PHE A 569 18.19 18.29 3.34
N VAL A 570 17.38 17.46 4.01
CA VAL A 570 17.51 16.00 3.96
C VAL A 570 17.21 15.44 2.56
N VAL A 571 16.26 16.03 1.82
CA VAL A 571 15.93 15.61 0.46
C VAL A 571 17.05 15.96 -0.52
N PHE A 572 17.64 17.16 -0.41
CA PHE A 572 18.60 17.64 -1.40
C PHE A 572 20.07 17.42 -1.02
N ILE A 573 20.41 17.06 0.22
CA ILE A 573 21.82 16.89 0.66
C ILE A 573 22.55 15.81 -0.14
N ARG A 574 21.83 14.76 -0.60
CA ARG A 574 22.38 13.71 -1.47
C ARG A 574 22.95 14.28 -2.77
N TYR A 575 22.51 15.45 -3.25
CA TYR A 575 23.10 16.15 -4.41
C TYR A 575 24.62 16.30 -4.28
N SER A 576 25.10 16.61 -3.08
CA SER A 576 26.54 16.78 -2.83
C SER A 576 27.34 15.46 -2.86
N SER A 577 26.66 14.32 -2.81
CA SER A 577 27.24 13.01 -3.04
C SER A 577 27.51 12.80 -4.53
N PHE A 578 26.65 13.33 -5.42
CA PHE A 578 26.78 13.17 -6.86
C PHE A 578 27.85 14.08 -7.46
N GLY A 579 28.73 13.51 -8.28
CA GLY A 579 29.68 14.23 -9.10
C GLY A 579 30.55 13.25 -9.89
N MET A 580 30.74 13.51 -11.18
CA MET A 580 31.73 12.79 -11.98
C MET A 580 33.11 13.03 -11.35
N ASN A 581 33.70 11.99 -10.76
CA ASN A 581 35.15 11.96 -10.58
C ASN A 581 35.79 11.68 -11.95
N GLU A 582 37.05 12.06 -12.07
CA GLU A 582 37.87 11.96 -13.27
C GLU A 582 37.70 10.63 -14.02
N PRO A 583 37.86 10.62 -15.36
CA PRO A 583 37.73 9.44 -16.22
C PRO A 583 38.78 8.32 -15.95
N SER A 584 39.55 8.41 -14.87
CA SER A 584 40.67 7.54 -14.51
C SER A 584 40.44 6.62 -13.30
N ALA A 585 39.28 6.68 -12.64
CA ALA A 585 38.93 5.71 -11.60
C ALA A 585 38.08 4.59 -12.20
N GLU A 586 38.68 3.43 -12.42
CA GLU A 586 38.02 2.19 -12.88
C GLU A 586 36.94 1.66 -11.92
N ASN A 587 36.77 2.27 -10.74
CA ASN A 587 35.70 1.95 -9.81
C ASN A 587 34.75 3.14 -9.71
N THR A 588 33.60 3.05 -10.39
CA THR A 588 32.48 3.97 -10.22
C THR A 588 31.79 3.69 -8.87
N ASP A 589 32.45 4.01 -7.77
CA ASP A 589 31.83 3.99 -6.45
C ASP A 589 30.87 5.18 -6.34
N TYR A 590 29.60 4.85 -6.10
CA TYR A 590 28.48 5.78 -6.05
C TYR A 590 28.66 6.86 -4.97
N GLY A 591 29.27 7.96 -5.39
CA GLY A 591 29.28 9.25 -4.69
C GLY A 591 30.63 9.65 -4.12
N ARG A 592 30.89 10.97 -4.09
CA ARG A 592 32.08 11.60 -3.49
C ARG A 592 32.21 11.39 -1.98
N TRP A 593 31.12 10.96 -1.35
CA TRP A 593 31.07 10.86 0.09
C TRP A 593 31.93 9.70 0.59
N PRO A 594 32.81 9.94 1.58
CA PRO A 594 33.50 8.83 2.24
C PRO A 594 32.48 7.88 2.87
N ILE A 595 32.84 6.60 3.01
CA ILE A 595 31.97 5.54 3.57
C ILE A 595 31.33 5.98 4.90
N ILE A 596 32.09 6.68 5.74
CA ILE A 596 31.63 7.22 7.02
C ILE A 596 30.44 8.18 6.83
N LEU A 597 30.51 9.09 5.85
CA LEU A 597 29.44 10.04 5.57
C LEU A 597 28.21 9.35 4.97
N ASN A 598 28.40 8.34 4.10
CA ASN A 598 27.31 7.47 3.65
C ASN A 598 26.64 6.73 4.82
N ALA A 599 27.42 6.23 5.78
CA ALA A 599 26.90 5.57 6.98
C ALA A 599 26.09 6.51 7.87
N PHE A 600 26.58 7.72 8.11
CA PHE A 600 25.81 8.75 8.85
C PHE A 600 24.51 9.07 8.12
N PHE A 601 24.56 9.26 6.81
CA PHE A 601 23.37 9.54 6.04
C PHE A 601 22.34 8.40 6.14
N ASN A 602 22.75 7.17 5.85
CA ASN A 602 21.86 6.00 5.87
C ASN A 602 21.27 5.73 7.26
N ALA A 603 22.01 6.03 8.32
CA ALA A 603 21.57 5.88 9.70
C ALA A 603 20.58 6.96 10.15
N PHE A 604 20.81 8.25 9.81
CA PHE A 604 20.09 9.37 10.41
C PHE A 604 19.08 10.07 9.49
N ALA A 605 19.25 10.02 8.16
CA ALA A 605 18.46 10.82 7.23
C ALA A 605 16.95 10.55 7.32
N HIS A 606 16.53 9.29 7.41
CA HIS A 606 15.11 8.94 7.58
C HIS A 606 14.52 9.46 8.91
N TYR A 607 15.30 9.51 9.99
CA TYR A 607 14.84 10.07 11.26
C TYR A 607 14.72 11.58 11.20
N LEU A 608 15.69 12.26 10.57
CA LEU A 608 15.62 13.70 10.32
C LEU A 608 14.43 14.05 9.44
N PHE A 609 14.14 13.21 8.44
CA PHE A 609 12.93 13.34 7.63
C PHE A 609 11.65 13.18 8.46
N ILE A 610 11.51 12.13 9.28
CA ILE A 610 10.36 11.98 10.19
C ILE A 610 10.23 13.19 11.13
N PHE A 611 11.35 13.63 11.72
CA PHE A 611 11.36 14.78 12.63
C PHE A 611 10.92 16.07 11.92
N SER A 612 11.35 16.29 10.67
CA SER A 612 10.92 17.41 9.85
C SER A 612 9.40 17.42 9.64
N VAL A 613 8.81 16.27 9.32
CA VAL A 613 7.36 16.10 9.20
C VAL A 613 6.64 16.36 10.53
N ILE A 614 7.19 15.86 11.65
CA ILE A 614 6.66 16.14 12.99
C ILE A 614 6.61 17.66 13.25
N LEU A 615 7.71 18.38 13.00
CA LEU A 615 7.76 19.84 13.20
C LEU A 615 6.72 20.59 12.35
N ILE A 616 6.44 20.11 11.13
CA ILE A 616 5.41 20.69 10.25
C ILE A 616 3.99 20.46 10.82
N ILE A 617 3.69 19.25 11.34
CA ILE A 617 2.35 18.89 11.82
C ILE A 617 2.04 19.35 13.25
N LEU A 618 3.06 19.57 14.11
CA LEU A 618 2.83 19.91 15.53
C LEU A 618 1.97 21.19 15.71
N PRO A 619 2.23 22.32 15.01
CA PRO A 619 1.38 23.50 15.10
C PRO A 619 -0.09 23.24 14.68
N ILE A 620 -0.30 22.36 13.70
CA ILE A 620 -1.62 21.94 13.23
C ILE A 620 -2.37 21.18 14.33
N PHE A 621 -1.68 20.30 15.06
CA PHE A 621 -2.23 19.56 16.20
C PHE A 621 -2.61 20.47 17.37
N ILE A 622 -1.84 21.54 17.61
CA ILE A 622 -2.21 22.58 18.59
C ILE A 622 -3.47 23.33 18.11
N GLY A 623 -3.68 23.45 16.80
CA GLY A 623 -4.78 24.20 16.20
C GLY A 623 -4.36 25.60 15.75
N LYS A 624 -3.05 25.85 15.63
CA LYS A 624 -2.48 27.06 15.01
C LYS A 624 -2.14 26.77 13.55
N LEU A 625 -2.10 27.82 12.72
CA LEU A 625 -1.69 27.78 11.31
C LEU A 625 -2.51 26.80 10.45
N SER A 626 -3.56 27.32 9.82
CA SER A 626 -4.52 26.50 9.09
C SER A 626 -4.14 26.17 7.65
N VAL A 627 -3.25 26.91 6.99
CA VAL A 627 -2.99 26.76 5.54
C VAL A 627 -2.66 25.31 5.14
N ILE A 628 -1.66 24.70 5.78
CA ILE A 628 -1.27 23.31 5.49
C ILE A 628 -2.40 22.33 5.86
N ARG A 629 -3.11 22.60 6.96
CA ARG A 629 -4.26 21.79 7.40
C ARG A 629 -5.40 21.84 6.38
N ASP A 630 -5.68 23.00 5.81
CA ASP A 630 -6.81 23.21 4.91
C ASP A 630 -6.51 22.61 3.53
N ILE A 631 -5.25 22.67 3.07
CA ILE A 631 -4.79 22.00 1.83
C ILE A 631 -4.82 20.47 2.01
N PHE A 632 -4.04 19.93 2.95
CA PHE A 632 -3.88 18.48 3.08
C PHE A 632 -5.04 17.79 3.80
N GLY A 633 -5.88 18.56 4.49
CA GLY A 633 -7.14 18.11 5.09
C GLY A 633 -8.35 18.29 4.17
N ALA A 634 -8.16 18.76 2.93
CA ALA A 634 -9.23 18.92 1.96
C ALA A 634 -9.95 17.59 1.69
N ASP A 635 -11.26 17.69 1.47
CA ASP A 635 -12.12 16.51 1.28
C ASP A 635 -11.79 15.72 0.01
N PHE A 636 -11.16 16.37 -0.98
CA PHE A 636 -10.63 15.72 -2.18
C PHE A 636 -9.65 14.57 -1.87
N PHE A 637 -8.79 14.71 -0.86
CA PHE A 637 -7.82 13.68 -0.50
C PHE A 637 -8.44 12.50 0.25
N ARG A 638 -9.69 12.64 0.72
CA ARG A 638 -10.37 11.62 1.53
C ARG A 638 -10.56 10.29 0.78
N PRO A 639 -11.18 10.22 -0.42
CA PRO A 639 -11.32 8.98 -1.16
C PRO A 639 -9.95 8.39 -1.56
N LEU A 640 -9.02 9.21 -2.02
CA LEU A 640 -7.68 8.78 -2.45
C LEU A 640 -6.86 8.16 -1.29
N SER A 641 -6.92 8.77 -0.09
CA SER A 641 -6.28 8.24 1.12
C SER A 641 -6.91 6.92 1.61
N ARG A 642 -8.19 6.71 1.30
CA ARG A 642 -8.96 5.54 1.73
C ARG A 642 -8.71 4.29 0.89
N ILE A 643 -8.24 4.45 -0.34
CA ILE A 643 -7.85 3.36 -1.24
C ILE A 643 -6.33 3.18 -1.31
N SER A 644 -5.56 3.90 -0.47
CA SER A 644 -4.09 3.87 -0.50
C SER A 644 -3.49 2.48 -0.29
N PHE A 645 -4.19 1.61 0.45
CA PHE A 645 -3.76 0.23 0.65
C PHE A 645 -3.85 -0.56 -0.67
N SER A 646 -4.99 -0.49 -1.36
CA SER A 646 -5.14 -1.04 -2.71
C SER A 646 -4.16 -0.42 -3.72
N VAL A 647 -3.84 0.88 -3.61
CA VAL A 647 -2.80 1.56 -4.43
C VAL A 647 -1.44 0.95 -4.24
N TYR A 648 -1.02 0.77 -2.98
CA TYR A 648 0.24 0.12 -2.66
C TYR A 648 0.32 -1.29 -3.25
N GLN A 649 -0.73 -2.10 -3.09
CA GLN A 649 -0.71 -3.48 -3.57
C GLN A 649 -0.59 -3.60 -5.10
N ILE A 650 -1.31 -2.75 -5.84
CA ILE A 650 -1.35 -2.76 -7.31
C ILE A 650 -0.15 -2.07 -7.95
N SER A 651 0.46 -1.10 -7.27
CA SER A 651 1.53 -0.27 -7.83
C SER A 651 2.66 -1.07 -8.50
N GLY A 652 3.15 -2.13 -7.85
CA GLY A 652 4.17 -3.01 -8.42
C GLY A 652 3.68 -3.74 -9.67
N LEU A 653 2.49 -4.36 -9.64
CA LEU A 653 1.94 -5.09 -10.78
C LEU A 653 1.73 -4.18 -11.99
N SER A 654 1.18 -2.97 -11.79
CA SER A 654 0.98 -2.00 -12.87
C SER A 654 2.30 -1.51 -13.46
N LEU A 655 3.32 -1.31 -12.63
CA LEU A 655 4.65 -0.91 -13.08
C LEU A 655 5.31 -2.00 -13.93
N PHE A 656 5.29 -3.25 -13.45
CA PHE A 656 5.80 -4.40 -14.20
C PHE A 656 5.08 -4.56 -15.54
N LEU A 657 3.74 -4.53 -15.51
CA LEU A 657 2.96 -4.67 -16.72
C LEU A 657 3.31 -3.57 -17.74
N LEU A 658 3.42 -2.32 -17.31
CA LEU A 658 3.71 -1.22 -18.23
C LEU A 658 5.11 -1.33 -18.86
N PHE A 659 6.15 -1.57 -18.06
CA PHE A 659 7.53 -1.55 -18.55
C PHE A 659 7.90 -2.77 -19.40
N PHE A 660 7.34 -3.93 -19.09
CA PHE A 660 7.70 -5.18 -19.77
C PHE A 660 6.74 -5.56 -20.89
N SER A 661 5.54 -4.95 -20.94
CA SER A 661 4.59 -5.23 -22.02
C SER A 661 4.85 -4.45 -23.32
N GLN A 662 5.94 -3.69 -23.36
CA GLN A 662 6.32 -2.89 -24.52
C GLN A 662 7.09 -3.73 -25.53
N ASP A 663 6.90 -3.46 -26.83
CA ASP A 663 7.68 -4.09 -27.91
C ASP A 663 9.15 -3.66 -27.88
N GLN A 664 9.41 -2.47 -27.35
CA GLN A 664 10.74 -1.93 -27.09
C GLN A 664 10.84 -1.47 -25.65
N HIS A 665 12.02 -1.59 -25.06
CA HIS A 665 12.28 -0.96 -23.78
C HIS A 665 12.03 0.55 -23.85
N VAL A 666 11.51 1.11 -22.75
CA VAL A 666 11.17 2.53 -22.69
C VAL A 666 12.44 3.37 -22.77
N TYR A 667 12.45 4.40 -23.60
CA TYR A 667 13.57 5.34 -23.64
C TYR A 667 13.69 6.08 -22.29
N TYR A 668 14.86 6.00 -21.65
CA TYR A 668 15.06 6.59 -20.33
C TYR A 668 15.51 8.05 -20.44
N ASP A 669 14.55 8.95 -20.61
CA ASP A 669 14.75 10.38 -20.53
C ASP A 669 13.70 11.04 -19.62
N ASN A 670 13.98 12.27 -19.20
CA ASN A 670 13.08 12.97 -18.28
C ASN A 670 11.67 13.17 -18.85
N GLN A 671 11.52 13.42 -20.15
CA GLN A 671 10.22 13.68 -20.74
C GLN A 671 9.37 12.41 -20.78
N SER A 672 9.94 11.29 -21.26
CA SER A 672 9.23 10.01 -21.31
C SER A 672 8.90 9.51 -19.91
N MET A 673 9.85 9.59 -18.97
CA MET A 673 9.63 9.13 -17.58
C MET A 673 8.54 9.94 -16.86
N ILE A 674 8.48 11.26 -17.04
CA ILE A 674 7.43 12.10 -16.44
C ILE A 674 6.06 11.79 -17.05
N PHE A 675 5.99 11.63 -18.37
CA PHE A 675 4.74 11.28 -19.05
C PHE A 675 4.20 9.93 -18.57
N ILE A 676 5.08 8.93 -18.51
CA ILE A 676 4.76 7.59 -18.00
C ILE A 676 4.33 7.66 -16.54
N PHE A 677 5.02 8.43 -15.71
CA PHE A 677 4.68 8.60 -14.30
C PHE A 677 3.24 9.11 -14.12
N PHE A 678 2.84 10.17 -14.81
CA PHE A 678 1.48 10.70 -14.68
C PHE A 678 0.42 9.71 -15.17
N ALA A 679 0.68 9.02 -16.29
CA ALA A 679 -0.19 7.96 -16.78
C ALA A 679 -0.30 6.80 -15.77
N LEU A 680 0.81 6.40 -15.17
CA LEU A 680 0.89 5.30 -14.21
C LEU A 680 0.12 5.65 -12.92
N VAL A 681 0.29 6.86 -12.38
CA VAL A 681 -0.46 7.32 -11.20
C VAL A 681 -1.96 7.23 -11.45
N LEU A 682 -2.44 7.77 -12.58
CA LEU A 682 -3.87 7.74 -12.91
C LEU A 682 -4.39 6.29 -12.99
N ASN A 683 -3.67 5.43 -13.72
CA ASN A 683 -4.06 4.04 -13.90
C ASN A 683 -4.03 3.23 -12.59
N ILE A 684 -3.01 3.41 -11.75
CA ILE A 684 -2.93 2.73 -10.45
C ILE A 684 -4.12 3.15 -9.59
N TYR A 685 -4.41 4.45 -9.44
CA TYR A 685 -5.53 4.89 -8.62
C TYR A 685 -6.89 4.41 -9.16
N LEU A 686 -7.05 4.32 -10.48
CA LEU A 686 -8.26 3.79 -11.12
C LEU A 686 -8.45 2.28 -10.84
N ILE A 687 -7.41 1.47 -11.08
CA ILE A 687 -7.46 0.01 -10.83
C ILE A 687 -7.67 -0.25 -9.34
N SER A 688 -6.94 0.45 -8.47
CA SER A 688 -7.04 0.30 -7.02
C SER A 688 -8.40 0.72 -6.47
N PHE A 689 -9.12 1.62 -7.14
CA PHE A 689 -10.49 1.96 -6.77
C PHE A 689 -11.43 0.75 -6.94
N PHE A 690 -11.34 0.02 -8.05
CA PHE A 690 -12.12 -1.20 -8.26
C PHE A 690 -11.70 -2.31 -7.29
N VAL A 691 -10.40 -2.51 -7.09
CA VAL A 691 -9.87 -3.47 -6.12
C VAL A 691 -10.36 -3.16 -4.70
N ALA A 692 -10.41 -1.88 -4.33
CA ALA A 692 -10.90 -1.48 -3.03
C ALA A 692 -12.39 -1.80 -2.85
N ILE A 693 -13.22 -1.51 -3.85
CA ILE A 693 -14.68 -1.74 -3.78
C ILE A 693 -15.03 -3.22 -3.71
N PHE A 694 -14.44 -4.03 -4.59
CA PHE A 694 -14.82 -5.44 -4.76
C PHE A 694 -14.05 -6.38 -3.83
N PHE A 695 -12.84 -6.02 -3.42
CA PHE A 695 -11.98 -6.92 -2.64
C PHE A 695 -11.62 -6.34 -1.27
N GLU A 696 -11.13 -5.11 -1.12
CA GLU A 696 -10.66 -4.60 0.19
C GLU A 696 -11.80 -4.35 1.20
N TYR A 697 -12.78 -3.52 0.83
CA TYR A 697 -13.82 -3.02 1.73
C TYR A 697 -14.81 -4.08 2.23
N PRO A 698 -15.20 -5.10 1.42
CA PRO A 698 -16.01 -6.20 1.91
C PRO A 698 -15.37 -6.94 3.08
N PHE A 699 -14.11 -7.38 2.93
CA PHE A 699 -13.39 -8.11 3.98
C PHE A 699 -13.07 -7.24 5.19
N ARG A 700 -12.79 -5.94 4.97
CA ARG A 700 -12.63 -4.98 6.07
C ARG A 700 -13.90 -4.85 6.92
N THR A 701 -15.06 -4.97 6.32
CA THR A 701 -16.34 -4.89 7.04
C THR A 701 -16.65 -6.19 7.73
N LEU A 702 -16.48 -7.31 7.03
CA LEU A 702 -16.66 -8.64 7.59
C LEU A 702 -15.82 -8.85 8.86
N SER A 703 -14.54 -8.47 8.82
CA SER A 703 -13.66 -8.55 10.00
C SER A 703 -14.16 -7.69 11.17
N SER A 704 -14.78 -6.54 10.89
CA SER A 704 -15.35 -5.69 11.93
C SER A 704 -16.61 -6.29 12.57
N LEU A 705 -17.42 -7.01 11.78
CA LEU A 705 -18.64 -7.69 12.23
C LEU A 705 -18.36 -8.96 13.03
N LEU A 706 -17.38 -9.77 12.59
CA LEU A 706 -16.95 -10.98 13.30
C LEU A 706 -16.36 -10.67 14.69
N LEU A 707 -15.83 -9.45 14.89
CA LEU A 707 -15.01 -9.11 16.05
C LEU A 707 -15.60 -8.01 16.94
N GLN A 708 -16.76 -7.44 16.62
CA GLN A 708 -17.52 -6.62 17.57
C GLN A 708 -18.51 -7.49 18.33
N PRO A 709 -18.43 -7.56 19.67
CA PRO A 709 -19.43 -8.29 20.43
C PRO A 709 -20.77 -7.55 20.36
N SER A 710 -21.86 -8.31 20.23
CA SER A 710 -23.27 -7.87 20.23
C SER A 710 -23.75 -7.24 21.56
N ILE A 711 -22.83 -6.77 22.40
CA ILE A 711 -23.06 -6.37 23.80
C ILE A 711 -23.98 -5.14 23.92
N LYS A 712 -24.11 -4.32 22.86
CA LYS A 712 -25.09 -3.23 22.85
C LYS A 712 -26.55 -3.70 22.93
N ILE A 713 -26.86 -4.91 22.48
CA ILE A 713 -28.24 -5.43 22.37
C ILE A 713 -28.72 -6.03 23.71
N ILE A 714 -27.81 -6.46 24.59
CA ILE A 714 -28.18 -7.09 25.87
C ILE A 714 -28.57 -6.01 26.91
N ARG A 715 -27.95 -4.83 26.88
CA ARG A 715 -28.24 -3.72 27.82
C ARG A 715 -29.54 -2.98 27.55
N LEU A 716 -29.85 -2.71 26.29
CA LEU A 716 -31.12 -2.04 25.94
C LEU A 716 -32.34 -2.87 26.38
N LYS A 717 -32.26 -4.19 26.27
CA LYS A 717 -33.28 -5.09 26.81
C LYS A 717 -33.38 -5.08 28.34
N SER A 718 -32.28 -4.94 29.08
CA SER A 718 -32.32 -4.89 30.55
C SER A 718 -32.81 -3.55 31.08
N ASP A 719 -32.49 -2.47 30.39
CA ASP A 719 -32.80 -1.11 30.84
C ASP A 719 -34.27 -0.77 30.50
N LEU A 720 -34.76 -1.21 29.34
CA LEU A 720 -36.18 -1.11 28.95
C LEU A 720 -37.09 -2.01 29.81
N ALA A 721 -36.62 -3.19 30.23
CA ALA A 721 -37.37 -4.05 31.15
C ALA A 721 -37.53 -3.42 32.55
N LYS A 722 -36.52 -2.66 33.00
CA LYS A 722 -36.59 -1.89 34.25
C LYS A 722 -37.45 -0.64 34.14
N GLU A 723 -37.47 0.05 33.00
CA GLU A 723 -38.30 1.25 32.80
C GLU A 723 -39.79 0.94 32.56
N LEU A 724 -40.13 -0.28 32.12
CA LEU A 724 -41.51 -0.71 31.89
C LEU A 724 -42.19 -1.39 33.09
N ASP A 725 -41.49 -1.54 34.22
CA ASP A 725 -42.00 -2.15 35.48
C ASP A 725 -42.69 -3.52 35.24
N ILE A 726 -42.14 -4.32 34.32
CA ILE A 726 -42.60 -5.68 34.09
C ILE A 726 -41.75 -6.61 34.96
N ASP A 727 -42.11 -6.69 36.24
CA ASP A 727 -41.69 -7.81 37.08
C ASP A 727 -42.38 -9.08 36.57
N GLY A 728 -41.67 -9.82 35.73
CA GLY A 728 -42.11 -11.10 35.17
C GLY A 728 -40.93 -12.04 35.02
N GLN A 729 -40.82 -12.97 35.98
CA GLN A 729 -39.87 -14.09 36.07
C GLN A 729 -39.26 -14.53 34.72
N TYR A 730 -38.00 -14.18 34.49
CA TYR A 730 -37.11 -14.99 33.66
C TYR A 730 -36.16 -15.71 34.60
N THR A 731 -36.59 -16.87 35.09
CA THR A 731 -35.69 -17.86 35.65
C THR A 731 -34.72 -18.32 34.57
N GLU A 732 -33.44 -18.21 34.88
CA GLU A 732 -32.35 -18.90 34.20
C GLU A 732 -32.65 -20.40 34.15
N THR A 733 -32.82 -20.95 32.95
CA THR A 733 -32.54 -22.36 32.71
C THR A 733 -31.98 -22.53 31.30
N GLU A 734 -30.92 -23.36 31.24
CA GLU A 734 -30.29 -23.95 30.05
C GLU A 734 -29.08 -23.21 29.44
N GLU A 735 -28.02 -23.07 30.25
CA GLU A 735 -26.71 -23.58 29.84
C GLU A 735 -26.38 -24.84 30.66
N SER A 736 -26.64 -26.04 30.10
CA SER A 736 -25.81 -27.24 30.32
C SER A 736 -26.37 -28.44 29.55
N GLN A 737 -25.44 -29.23 29.01
CA GLN A 737 -25.60 -30.46 28.19
C GLN A 737 -25.81 -30.20 26.68
N MET A 738 -25.04 -30.75 25.75
CA MET A 738 -23.93 -31.71 25.80
C MET A 738 -23.28 -31.67 24.40
N GLY A 739 -21.95 -31.74 24.34
CA GLY A 739 -21.31 -32.36 23.19
C GLY A 739 -21.43 -33.87 23.33
N GLN A 740 -21.98 -34.57 22.33
CA GLN A 740 -21.47 -35.82 21.75
C GLN A 740 -22.49 -36.49 20.82
N SER A 741 -21.94 -36.97 19.70
CA SER A 741 -22.28 -38.19 18.96
C SER A 741 -23.67 -38.38 18.32
N GLN A 742 -23.61 -38.41 16.99
CA GLN A 742 -24.21 -39.43 16.11
C GLN A 742 -24.86 -40.65 16.81
N SER A 743 -26.14 -40.91 16.51
CA SER A 743 -26.57 -42.03 15.65
C SER A 743 -27.96 -42.55 16.01
N ARG A 744 -28.62 -43.05 14.96
CA ARG A 744 -29.72 -44.03 14.89
C ARG A 744 -31.15 -43.53 14.69
N HIS A 745 -31.60 -43.95 13.50
CA HIS A 745 -32.91 -43.98 12.88
C HIS A 745 -33.93 -44.90 13.57
N SER A 746 -35.19 -44.69 13.13
CA SER A 746 -36.39 -45.55 13.16
C SER A 746 -37.13 -45.56 14.49
N SER A 747 -38.46 -45.51 14.56
CA SER A 747 -39.59 -45.81 13.64
C SER A 747 -40.83 -45.11 14.28
N GLY A 748 -41.90 -44.65 13.62
CA GLY A 748 -42.82 -45.33 12.71
C GLY A 748 -44.28 -45.10 13.19
N GLU A 749 -45.16 -44.69 12.27
CA GLU A 749 -46.64 -44.94 12.22
C GLU A 749 -47.56 -44.30 13.30
N GLN A 750 -48.46 -43.36 12.97
CA GLN A 750 -49.78 -43.40 12.26
C GLN A 750 -50.99 -43.71 13.16
N PHE A 751 -51.97 -42.78 13.18
CA PHE A 751 -53.47 -42.90 13.18
C PHE A 751 -54.07 -41.61 13.81
N LYS A 752 -54.74 -40.66 13.11
CA LYS A 752 -56.04 -40.58 12.38
C LYS A 752 -57.33 -40.49 13.24
N ASP A 753 -57.92 -39.29 13.16
CA ASP A 753 -59.32 -38.86 12.96
C ASP A 753 -60.45 -39.23 13.93
N ARG A 754 -61.23 -38.20 14.35
CA ARG A 754 -62.70 -38.12 14.09
C ARG A 754 -63.33 -36.75 14.40
N ASP A 755 -64.33 -36.43 13.58
CA ASP A 755 -65.01 -35.15 13.37
C ASP A 755 -66.30 -34.89 14.20
N ASN A 756 -66.77 -33.63 14.10
CA ASN A 756 -68.15 -33.12 13.97
C ASN A 756 -69.09 -32.97 15.18
N PHE A 757 -69.55 -31.73 15.45
CA PHE A 757 -70.95 -31.28 15.20
C PHE A 757 -71.14 -29.75 15.34
N SER A 758 -72.26 -29.26 14.81
CA SER A 758 -72.55 -27.93 14.24
C SER A 758 -73.49 -27.00 15.06
N VAL A 759 -73.34 -25.66 14.92
CA VAL A 759 -74.33 -24.58 14.53
C VAL A 759 -75.61 -24.40 15.42
N ASN A 760 -76.17 -23.24 15.86
CA ASN A 760 -76.23 -21.82 15.41
C ASN A 760 -76.82 -20.83 16.49
N SER A 761 -76.79 -19.51 16.16
CA SER A 761 -77.66 -18.35 16.57
C SER A 761 -77.49 -17.72 17.97
N ASP A 762 -77.53 -16.41 18.24
CA ASP A 762 -77.86 -15.20 17.45
C ASP A 762 -77.38 -13.88 18.12
N SER A 763 -77.01 -12.90 17.26
CA SER A 763 -77.16 -11.43 17.31
C SER A 763 -76.67 -10.49 18.46
N ASN A 764 -75.81 -9.53 18.04
CA ASN A 764 -75.79 -8.06 18.24
C ASN A 764 -75.19 -7.33 19.48
N LYS A 765 -74.22 -6.44 19.13
CA LYS A 765 -73.79 -5.13 19.73
C LYS A 765 -73.07 -5.18 21.10
N ASP A 766 -71.88 -4.61 21.34
CA ASP A 766 -71.26 -3.38 20.84
C ASP A 766 -69.73 -3.48 20.68
N SER A 767 -69.21 -2.89 19.59
CA SER A 767 -67.78 -2.67 19.36
C SER A 767 -67.52 -1.17 19.21
N LEU A 768 -67.00 -0.50 20.25
CA LEU A 768 -66.28 0.78 20.09
C LEU A 768 -65.53 1.14 21.38
N ASN A 769 -64.20 0.97 21.38
CA ASN A 769 -63.19 1.83 22.02
C ASN A 769 -61.90 1.06 22.35
N SER A 770 -61.03 0.88 21.35
CA SER A 770 -59.60 0.60 21.58
C SER A 770 -58.67 1.33 20.60
N LYS A 771 -59.19 2.21 19.74
CA LYS A 771 -58.39 2.95 18.74
C LYS A 771 -58.02 4.38 19.14
N LEU A 772 -58.51 4.91 20.27
CA LEU A 772 -58.32 6.33 20.60
C LEU A 772 -57.02 6.66 21.37
N ASN A 773 -56.21 5.66 21.78
CA ASN A 773 -55.07 5.90 22.69
C ASN A 773 -53.69 5.88 22.02
N GLN A 774 -53.58 5.46 20.75
CA GLN A 774 -52.27 5.38 20.06
C GLN A 774 -51.81 6.73 19.50
N ASP A 775 -52.73 7.53 18.95
CA ASP A 775 -52.40 8.84 18.39
C ASP A 775 -52.06 9.88 19.47
N GLU A 776 -52.69 9.78 20.65
CA GLU A 776 -52.38 10.65 21.79
C GLU A 776 -51.00 10.36 22.41
N LEU A 777 -50.60 9.08 22.47
CA LEU A 777 -49.27 8.67 22.90
C LEU A 777 -48.20 9.14 21.92
N PHE A 778 -48.48 9.04 20.62
CA PHE A 778 -47.59 9.47 19.54
C PHE A 778 -47.43 11.00 19.51
N GLN A 779 -48.51 11.74 19.75
CA GLN A 779 -48.49 13.21 19.87
C GLN A 779 -47.69 13.67 21.11
N LYS A 780 -47.89 13.04 22.28
CA LYS A 780 -47.13 13.35 23.51
C LYS A 780 -45.63 13.07 23.37
N ALA A 781 -45.25 11.98 22.69
CA ALA A 781 -43.83 11.68 22.39
C ALA A 781 -43.21 12.72 21.45
N LYS A 782 -43.93 13.13 20.41
CA LYS A 782 -43.49 14.15 19.44
C LYS A 782 -43.34 15.55 20.07
N LEU A 783 -44.20 15.86 21.05
CA LEU A 783 -44.15 17.13 21.80
C LEU A 783 -42.97 17.18 22.77
N LYS A 784 -42.66 16.08 23.48
CA LYS A 784 -41.47 15.98 24.35
C LYS A 784 -40.16 16.08 23.55
N LEU A 785 -40.09 15.51 22.34
CA LEU A 785 -38.93 15.62 21.45
C LEU A 785 -38.70 17.06 20.98
N ARG A 786 -39.75 17.82 20.63
CA ARG A 786 -39.61 19.25 20.28
C ARG A 786 -39.12 20.11 21.46
N VAL A 787 -39.52 19.78 22.68
CA VAL A 787 -39.08 20.52 23.88
C VAL A 787 -37.59 20.28 24.17
N ASN A 788 -37.10 19.05 23.96
CA ASN A 788 -35.67 18.74 24.09
C ASN A 788 -34.82 19.37 22.98
N ASP A 789 -35.31 19.41 21.73
CA ASP A 789 -34.66 20.13 20.63
C ASP A 789 -34.55 21.64 20.89
N TYR A 790 -35.59 22.24 21.51
CA TYR A 790 -35.56 23.64 21.93
C TYR A 790 -34.57 23.88 23.07
N LYS A 791 -34.45 22.93 24.02
CA LYS A 791 -33.48 22.98 25.12
C LYS A 791 -32.04 22.88 24.59
N ASN A 792 -31.78 21.98 23.64
CA ASN A 792 -30.47 21.80 23.01
C ASN A 792 -30.07 22.98 22.09
N LYS A 793 -31.03 23.59 21.38
CA LYS A 793 -30.82 24.86 20.65
C LYS A 793 -30.52 26.03 21.59
N ARG A 794 -31.08 26.03 22.81
CA ARG A 794 -30.80 27.06 23.82
C ARG A 794 -29.42 26.86 24.46
N LEU A 795 -29.00 25.62 24.71
CA LEU A 795 -27.66 25.27 25.22
C LEU A 795 -26.54 25.55 24.21
N THR A 796 -26.78 25.33 22.91
CA THR A 796 -25.83 25.69 21.85
C THR A 796 -25.69 27.21 21.70
N LYS A 797 -26.79 27.96 21.82
CA LYS A 797 -26.77 29.44 21.79
C LYS A 797 -26.09 30.05 23.03
N ILE A 798 -26.20 29.41 24.20
CA ILE A 798 -25.49 29.82 25.42
C ILE A 798 -23.98 29.55 25.30
N ASN A 799 -23.58 28.41 24.72
CA ASN A 799 -22.17 28.09 24.48
C ASN A 799 -21.52 28.97 23.39
N GLU A 800 -22.27 29.43 22.38
CA GLU A 800 -21.79 30.43 21.41
C GLU A 800 -21.60 31.83 22.03
N ILE A 801 -22.40 32.18 23.05
CA ILE A 801 -22.25 33.45 23.79
C ILE A 801 -21.05 33.40 24.76
N ASP A 802 -20.75 32.23 25.34
CA ASP A 802 -19.54 32.02 26.18
C ASP A 802 -18.23 31.95 25.36
N GLU A 803 -18.29 31.62 24.06
CA GLU A 803 -17.14 31.73 23.15
C GLU A 803 -16.90 33.17 22.66
N LEU A 804 -17.93 34.01 22.60
CA LEU A 804 -17.82 35.44 22.27
C LEU A 804 -17.36 36.30 23.46
N SER A 805 -17.66 35.91 24.71
CA SER A 805 -17.24 36.65 25.91
C SER A 805 -15.77 36.42 26.33
N ASN A 806 -15.08 35.45 25.72
CA ASN A 806 -13.65 35.18 25.96
C ASN A 806 -12.71 35.91 24.98
N TYR A 807 -13.24 36.78 24.12
CA TYR A 807 -12.49 37.74 23.30
C TYR A 807 -12.76 39.16 23.82
N ASP A 808 -12.21 39.52 24.98
CA ASP A 808 -11.71 40.87 25.27
C ASP A 808 -11.28 40.95 26.73
N TYR A 809 -9.98 40.80 26.98
CA TYR A 809 -9.33 41.37 28.15
C TYR A 809 -7.82 41.50 27.88
N SER A 810 -7.40 42.68 27.42
CA SER A 810 -6.02 43.16 27.57
C SER A 810 -6.05 44.39 28.47
N PRO A 811 -5.38 44.40 29.63
CA PRO A 811 -5.15 45.63 30.36
C PRO A 811 -3.82 46.24 29.89
N THR A 812 -3.84 47.49 29.42
CA THR A 812 -2.64 48.35 29.46
C THR A 812 -3.01 49.78 29.85
N PRO A 813 -2.10 50.53 30.51
CA PRO A 813 -2.45 51.71 31.32
C PRO A 813 -2.16 53.06 30.63
N GLN A 814 -2.92 54.07 31.06
CA GLN A 814 -2.66 55.53 31.14
C GLN A 814 -2.09 56.30 29.92
N HIS A 815 -2.86 57.27 29.39
CA HIS A 815 -2.55 58.71 29.51
C HIS A 815 -3.68 59.64 28.99
N ASN A 816 -3.76 60.83 29.62
CA ASN A 816 -4.69 61.95 29.46
C ASN A 816 -4.93 62.48 28.02
N SER A 817 -6.16 62.99 27.77
CA SER A 817 -6.51 64.37 27.35
C SER A 817 -7.78 64.39 26.46
N VAL A 818 -8.87 65.03 26.91
CA VAL A 818 -9.37 66.37 26.50
C VAL A 818 -10.34 66.36 25.28
N ILE A 819 -11.64 66.55 25.59
CA ILE A 819 -12.65 67.44 24.94
C ILE A 819 -13.43 67.01 23.66
N ARG A 820 -14.77 67.27 23.77
CA ARG A 820 -15.89 67.48 22.80
C ARG A 820 -16.53 66.24 22.16
N LYS A 821 -17.80 65.91 22.44
CA LYS A 821 -19.12 66.56 22.16
C LYS A 821 -19.55 66.52 20.68
N ASP A 822 -20.79 66.02 20.51
CA ASP A 822 -21.77 66.21 19.42
C ASP A 822 -21.60 65.30 18.17
N ASP A 823 -22.35 64.19 18.11
CA ASP A 823 -23.66 64.03 17.44
C ASP A 823 -24.12 62.56 17.40
#